data_AF-A0A2A5M1Y8-F1
#
_entry.id   AF-A0A2A5M1Y8-F1
#
_cell.length_a   1.000
_cell.length_b   1.000
_cell.length_c   1.000
_cell.angle_alpha   90.00
_cell.angle_beta   90.00
_cell.angle_gamma   90.00
#
_symmetry.space_group_name_H-M   'P 1'
#
loop_
_entity.id
_entity.type
_entity.pdbx_description
1 polymer ?
#
loop_
_entity_poly.entity_id
_entity_poly.type
_entity_poly.pdbx_seq_one_letter_code
_entity_poly.pdbx_strand_id
1 'polypeptide(L)'
;MQTGLDELSQARQMERMPTTPIAALTNGPYVIAGETGKSLGILTTPYSGSEAVYYRYKLEEEYRDSDGDLRTRTLDSGQRGVDFLIRDSSGRATIAPGHELADIEWNLERTYSSRSGDKIYSEWALRPGENVRVIGRYDHEIGKMVFAGLEAFSLPALVSGFTLDIDGGGRLFSAAIRISVATGLLALGVALLLIAVKIHRFWVYVWLMSLAVSGTLSVLGVSKLNQEWQGIATLYESRYQHLNADTDKDEITPFVLADLSALRQLIQKSTSGWLDRWKYRTLVEKRLPMPELDASTAEEARQIVESQPGVRFQHTWTSRGLSAVSAVLAIILILVAIRAVKLKRLIEAVPTSSTRGLSFGLAELKAMVDVDETYPPVHDPLRNEKCVAYDYTIEEKRGSGKDAKWHITEHQKERVPFWLEDNEGRVLVYPEGASIAYPKRHSEIRDDKRYTVRLLDTLVNVYCLGFAGLDRRQPDRLALQKDGDSPFLITTKKEEDIVLSQGSGGLTGTALSLGLFLFSATVLLAADGSFSPDNLLLSALAVPLVLCAYLGVLHYNDIVFLKNRVDRASANIDTILQQRHDLWPNLEKVVKTSLAHETALLQAIARLRSANPAEMNSVEQVDKLLSAEKQVTTTLLARIEGYPDLKNNTVISKFMDIMSETENYLALLRSSHTESVMIYNTRIQSFPDLILAKLFRFRQFTSNPATSTRDHQLPPKWSD
;
A
#
# COMPACT_ATOMS: atom_id res chain seq x y z
N MET A 1 -20.56 -0.12 3.12
CA MET A 1 -20.67 -0.51 1.70
C MET A 1 -22.12 -0.62 1.27
N GLN A 2 -22.91 -1.56 1.81
CA GLN A 2 -24.32 -1.74 1.44
C GLN A 2 -25.12 -0.44 1.51
N THR A 3 -25.10 0.26 2.65
CA THR A 3 -25.78 1.56 2.81
C THR A 3 -25.41 2.60 1.75
N GLY A 4 -24.13 2.64 1.33
CA GLY A 4 -23.70 3.56 0.26
C GLY A 4 -24.18 3.11 -1.12
N LEU A 5 -24.22 1.80 -1.38
CA LEU A 5 -24.80 1.25 -2.61
C LEU A 5 -26.32 1.45 -2.67
N ASP A 6 -27.00 1.41 -1.53
CA ASP A 6 -28.44 1.67 -1.44
C ASP A 6 -28.76 3.14 -1.69
N GLU A 7 -28.00 4.07 -1.09
CA GLU A 7 -28.12 5.52 -1.40
C GLU A 7 -27.82 5.83 -2.86
N LEU A 8 -26.82 5.16 -3.44
CA LEU A 8 -26.51 5.27 -4.86
C LEU A 8 -27.68 4.80 -5.72
N SER A 9 -28.23 3.63 -5.40
CA SER A 9 -29.38 3.04 -6.07
C SER A 9 -30.58 3.99 -6.03
N GLN A 10 -30.89 4.52 -4.84
CA GLN A 10 -31.96 5.50 -4.63
C GLN A 10 -31.76 6.76 -5.49
N ALA A 11 -30.56 7.35 -5.48
CA ALA A 11 -30.27 8.54 -6.29
C ALA A 11 -30.46 8.28 -7.80
N ARG A 12 -30.02 7.11 -8.29
CA ARG A 12 -30.20 6.72 -9.69
C ARG A 12 -31.66 6.42 -10.05
N GLN A 13 -32.42 5.80 -9.16
CA GLN A 13 -33.85 5.56 -9.40
C GLN A 13 -34.66 6.85 -9.39
N MET A 14 -34.30 7.81 -8.52
CA MET A 14 -34.90 9.15 -8.52
C MET A 14 -34.67 9.88 -9.85
N GLU A 15 -33.51 9.73 -10.49
CA GLU A 15 -33.23 10.27 -11.82
C GLU A 15 -34.01 9.56 -12.95
N ARG A 16 -34.38 8.30 -12.74
CA ARG A 16 -35.11 7.48 -13.72
C ARG A 16 -36.62 7.69 -13.67
N MET A 17 -37.16 8.25 -12.59
CA MET A 17 -38.59 8.48 -12.44
C MET A 17 -38.98 9.88 -12.92
N PRO A 18 -40.02 10.00 -13.77
CA PRO A 18 -40.57 11.29 -14.13
C PRO A 18 -41.24 11.95 -12.91
N THR A 19 -41.35 13.28 -12.93
CA THR A 19 -42.30 13.96 -12.04
C THR A 19 -43.70 13.77 -12.63
N THR A 20 -44.47 12.89 -12.00
CA THR A 20 -45.78 12.45 -12.47
C THR A 20 -46.85 13.50 -12.15
N PRO A 21 -47.66 13.93 -13.14
CA PRO A 21 -48.85 14.74 -12.87
C PRO A 21 -49.82 14.01 -11.93
N ILE A 22 -50.43 14.72 -10.99
CA ILE A 22 -51.38 14.12 -10.03
C ILE A 22 -52.55 13.40 -10.73
N ALA A 23 -53.01 13.88 -11.89
CA ALA A 23 -54.07 13.23 -12.66
C ALA A 23 -53.65 11.87 -13.27
N ALA A 24 -52.35 11.56 -13.32
CA ALA A 24 -51.80 10.30 -13.81
C ALA A 24 -51.59 9.24 -12.72
N LEU A 25 -51.95 9.54 -11.46
CA LEU A 25 -51.73 8.63 -10.34
C LEU A 25 -52.67 7.43 -10.41
N THR A 26 -52.06 6.24 -10.51
CA THR A 26 -52.73 4.95 -10.32
C THR A 26 -52.04 4.19 -9.19
N ASN A 27 -52.29 2.89 -9.02
CA ASN A 27 -51.62 2.13 -7.97
C ASN A 27 -50.12 1.96 -8.23
N GLY A 28 -49.27 2.45 -7.32
CA GLY A 28 -47.83 2.25 -7.43
C GLY A 28 -46.98 3.37 -6.82
N PRO A 29 -45.65 3.25 -6.85
CA PRO A 29 -44.74 4.31 -6.42
C PRO A 29 -44.67 5.44 -7.45
N TYR A 30 -44.73 6.70 -7.03
CA TYR A 30 -44.68 7.89 -7.88
C TYR A 30 -43.84 9.02 -7.27
N VAL A 31 -43.33 9.90 -8.13
CA VAL A 31 -42.74 11.18 -7.73
C VAL A 31 -43.71 12.27 -8.13
N ILE A 32 -44.27 12.99 -7.17
CA ILE A 32 -45.16 14.13 -7.43
C ILE A 32 -44.51 15.41 -6.93
N ALA A 33 -44.84 16.54 -7.56
CA ALA A 33 -44.43 17.86 -7.10
C ALA A 33 -45.62 18.81 -7.19
N GLY A 34 -45.82 19.65 -6.19
CA GLY A 34 -46.90 20.62 -6.18
C GLY A 34 -46.94 21.46 -4.92
N GLU A 35 -47.93 22.35 -4.86
CA GLU A 35 -48.15 23.27 -3.75
C GLU A 35 -48.90 22.56 -2.62
N THR A 36 -48.41 22.71 -1.40
CA THR A 36 -49.04 22.13 -0.20
C THR A 36 -50.31 22.88 0.19
N GLY A 37 -51.42 22.16 0.29
CA GLY A 37 -52.72 22.66 0.68
C GLY A 37 -53.20 22.11 2.01
N LYS A 38 -54.21 22.78 2.57
CA LYS A 38 -54.89 22.36 3.81
C LYS A 38 -55.86 21.21 3.49
N SER A 39 -55.76 20.10 4.23
CA SER A 39 -56.69 18.95 4.13
C SER A 39 -57.71 19.00 5.27
N LEU A 40 -57.34 18.56 6.50
CA LEU A 40 -58.26 18.48 7.66
C LEU A 40 -57.61 18.84 9.02
N GLY A 41 -56.31 19.16 9.07
CA GLY A 41 -55.60 19.57 10.29
C GLY A 41 -54.46 20.55 10.02
N ILE A 42 -54.25 21.50 10.94
CA ILE A 42 -53.11 22.43 10.94
C ILE A 42 -52.40 22.24 12.28
N LEU A 43 -51.07 22.15 12.23
CA LEU A 43 -50.22 22.14 13.40
C LEU A 43 -49.66 23.53 13.65
N THR A 44 -49.41 23.84 14.92
CA THR A 44 -48.70 25.05 15.33
C THR A 44 -47.29 24.64 15.77
N THR A 45 -46.27 25.26 15.20
CA THR A 45 -44.87 24.99 15.58
C THR A 45 -44.60 25.45 17.01
N PRO A 46 -43.80 24.69 17.79
CA PRO A 46 -43.63 24.92 19.23
C PRO A 46 -42.87 26.20 19.61
N TYR A 47 -41.95 26.68 18.77
CA TYR A 47 -41.12 27.86 19.03
C TYR A 47 -41.55 29.08 18.22
N SER A 48 -41.79 28.95 16.91
CA SER A 48 -42.18 30.08 16.05
C SER A 48 -43.69 30.35 16.02
N GLY A 49 -44.53 29.41 16.47
CA GLY A 49 -45.99 29.57 16.43
C GLY A 49 -46.59 29.62 15.01
N SER A 50 -45.84 29.18 14.00
CA SER A 50 -46.27 29.19 12.59
C SER A 50 -47.21 28.03 12.28
N GLU A 51 -48.12 28.22 11.32
CA GLU A 51 -48.93 27.13 10.78
C GLU A 51 -48.07 26.18 9.93
N ALA A 52 -48.20 24.87 10.19
CA ALA A 52 -47.47 23.84 9.47
C ALA A 52 -48.32 22.57 9.30
N VAL A 53 -48.03 21.80 8.24
CA VAL A 53 -48.59 20.45 8.06
C VAL A 53 -47.66 19.36 8.61
N TYR A 54 -46.37 19.68 8.69
CA TYR A 54 -45.37 18.90 9.38
C TYR A 54 -44.37 19.84 10.06
N TYR A 55 -43.91 19.49 11.25
CA TYR A 55 -42.76 20.15 11.85
C TYR A 55 -41.86 19.17 12.60
N ARG A 56 -40.57 19.51 12.63
CA ARG A 56 -39.55 18.92 13.48
C ARG A 56 -38.85 20.03 14.23
N TYR A 57 -38.64 19.84 15.53
CA TYR A 57 -37.92 20.79 16.37
C TYR A 57 -36.78 20.12 17.12
N LYS A 58 -35.76 20.91 17.43
CA LYS A 58 -34.59 20.47 18.19
C LYS A 58 -34.19 21.57 19.17
N LEU A 59 -34.08 21.22 20.44
CA LEU A 59 -33.48 22.04 21.49
C LEU A 59 -32.09 21.49 21.78
N GLU A 60 -31.06 22.31 21.56
CA GLU A 60 -29.68 21.97 21.85
C GLU A 60 -29.11 22.90 22.92
N GLU A 61 -28.12 22.41 23.66
CA GLU A 61 -27.34 23.20 24.61
C GLU A 61 -25.86 23.12 24.27
N GLU A 62 -25.21 24.26 24.11
CA GLU A 62 -23.76 24.38 24.02
C GLU A 62 -23.15 24.26 25.42
N TYR A 63 -22.17 23.39 25.56
CA TYR A 63 -21.38 23.25 26.78
C TYR A 63 -19.90 23.10 26.41
N ARG A 64 -19.02 23.45 27.34
CA ARG A 64 -17.58 23.16 27.19
C ARG A 64 -17.28 21.80 27.79
N ASP A 65 -16.57 20.97 27.03
CA ASP A 65 -16.02 19.73 27.57
C ASP A 65 -14.82 20.01 28.51
N SER A 66 -14.26 18.95 29.08
CA SER A 66 -13.12 19.02 29.99
C SER A 66 -11.86 19.60 29.35
N ASP A 67 -11.77 19.59 28.02
CA ASP A 67 -10.64 20.09 27.24
C ASP A 67 -10.85 21.55 26.81
N GLY A 68 -12.01 22.14 27.12
CA GLY A 68 -12.36 23.52 26.84
C GLY A 68 -13.05 23.73 25.49
N ASP A 69 -13.29 22.65 24.73
CA ASP A 69 -13.92 22.70 23.41
C ASP A 69 -15.44 22.84 23.53
N LEU A 70 -16.01 23.73 22.71
CA LEU A 70 -17.46 23.92 22.64
C LEU A 70 -18.11 22.75 21.89
N ARG A 71 -19.07 22.08 22.55
CA ARG A 71 -19.89 21.01 21.98
C ARG A 71 -21.37 21.28 22.21
N THR A 72 -22.21 20.74 21.33
CA THR A 72 -23.67 20.78 21.48
C THR A 72 -24.20 19.42 21.94
N ARG A 73 -25.19 19.42 22.84
CA ARG A 73 -26.00 18.23 23.16
C ARG A 73 -27.48 18.51 22.92
N THR A 74 -28.20 17.53 22.39
CA THR A 74 -29.66 17.62 22.24
C THR A 74 -30.31 17.43 23.61
N LEU A 75 -31.08 18.42 24.07
CA LEU A 75 -31.88 18.35 25.30
C LEU A 75 -33.27 17.80 25.03
N ASP A 76 -33.88 18.22 23.92
CA ASP A 76 -35.22 17.82 23.53
C ASP A 76 -35.35 17.84 22.01
N SER A 77 -36.15 16.94 21.47
CA SER A 77 -36.45 16.88 20.04
C SER A 77 -37.75 16.13 19.80
N GLY A 78 -38.54 16.61 18.86
CA GLY A 78 -39.77 15.94 18.47
C GLY A 78 -40.17 16.27 17.05
N GLN A 79 -41.12 15.49 16.54
CA GLN A 79 -41.72 15.70 15.24
C GLN A 79 -43.21 15.38 15.29
N ARG A 80 -43.98 16.09 14.47
CA ARG A 80 -45.42 15.85 14.30
C ARG A 80 -45.82 16.20 12.88
N GLY A 81 -46.67 15.36 12.30
CA GLY A 81 -47.22 15.53 10.97
C GLY A 81 -48.70 15.16 10.96
N VAL A 82 -49.44 15.75 10.03
CA VAL A 82 -50.84 15.45 9.75
C VAL A 82 -51.02 15.18 8.26
N ASP A 83 -52.14 14.56 7.89
CA ASP A 83 -52.50 14.40 6.48
C ASP A 83 -52.64 15.78 5.82
N PHE A 84 -52.01 15.96 4.67
CA PHE A 84 -52.03 17.21 3.92
C PHE A 84 -52.31 16.98 2.44
N LEU A 85 -52.73 18.04 1.75
CA LEU A 85 -53.06 17.97 0.33
C LEU A 85 -51.87 18.50 -0.47
N ILE A 86 -51.60 17.93 -1.64
CA ILE A 86 -50.76 18.54 -2.66
C ILE A 86 -51.64 18.86 -3.88
N ARG A 87 -51.38 20.01 -4.51
CA ARG A 87 -52.05 20.45 -5.73
C ARG A 87 -51.03 20.78 -6.80
N ASP A 88 -51.30 20.36 -8.02
CA ASP A 88 -50.58 20.77 -9.22
C ASP A 88 -51.58 21.27 -10.27
N SER A 89 -51.13 21.54 -11.49
CA SER A 89 -52.00 21.98 -12.60
C SER A 89 -52.97 20.90 -13.10
N SER A 90 -52.74 19.63 -12.74
CA SER A 90 -53.51 18.47 -13.21
C SER A 90 -54.56 18.00 -12.19
N GLY A 91 -54.35 18.21 -10.89
CA GLY A 91 -55.27 17.74 -9.87
C GLY A 91 -54.82 17.98 -8.41
N ARG A 92 -55.39 17.17 -7.51
CA ARG A 92 -55.10 17.20 -6.07
C ARG A 92 -54.96 15.79 -5.49
N ALA A 93 -53.95 15.55 -4.66
CA ALA A 93 -53.70 14.28 -3.99
C ALA A 93 -53.54 14.47 -2.48
N THR A 94 -54.06 13.54 -1.69
CA THR A 94 -53.90 13.56 -0.23
C THR A 94 -52.69 12.72 0.15
N ILE A 95 -51.82 13.27 0.99
CA ILE A 95 -50.65 12.58 1.53
C ILE A 95 -50.95 12.17 2.97
N ALA A 96 -50.83 10.86 3.21
CA ALA A 96 -50.92 10.28 4.54
C ALA A 96 -49.54 9.81 4.99
N PRO A 97 -48.79 10.65 5.73
CA PRO A 97 -47.50 10.23 6.30
C PRO A 97 -47.66 9.16 7.39
N GLY A 98 -48.86 8.94 7.92
CA GLY A 98 -49.13 7.89 8.90
C GLY A 98 -48.52 8.18 10.28
N HIS A 99 -48.39 7.14 11.10
CA HIS A 99 -47.83 7.25 12.47
C HIS A 99 -46.29 7.14 12.50
N GLU A 100 -45.68 6.57 11.47
CA GLU A 100 -44.23 6.30 11.37
C GLU A 100 -43.49 7.44 10.68
N LEU A 101 -43.63 8.67 11.22
CA LEU A 101 -43.00 9.87 10.66
C LEU A 101 -41.47 9.81 10.59
N ALA A 102 -40.84 8.92 11.37
CA ALA A 102 -39.40 8.73 11.41
C ALA A 102 -38.86 7.98 10.19
N ASP A 103 -39.69 7.20 9.51
CA ASP A 103 -39.29 6.40 8.35
C ASP A 103 -39.36 7.20 7.04
N ILE A 104 -39.95 8.41 7.11
CA ILE A 104 -40.01 9.36 6.00
C ILE A 104 -38.87 10.36 6.16
N GLU A 105 -38.10 10.56 5.10
CA GLU A 105 -37.08 11.58 5.05
C GLU A 105 -37.72 12.94 4.75
N TRP A 106 -37.62 13.85 5.72
CA TRP A 106 -38.13 15.23 5.62
C TRP A 106 -36.96 16.19 5.35
N ASN A 107 -36.76 16.53 4.07
CA ASN A 107 -35.73 17.47 3.64
C ASN A 107 -36.34 18.86 3.49
N LEU A 108 -36.38 19.59 4.58
CA LEU A 108 -36.98 20.91 4.68
C LEU A 108 -35.92 21.96 5.04
N GLU A 109 -36.13 23.19 4.60
CA GLU A 109 -35.32 24.32 5.08
C GLU A 109 -35.61 24.60 6.56
N ARG A 110 -34.60 25.11 7.27
CA ARG A 110 -34.76 25.51 8.66
C ARG A 110 -35.59 26.80 8.70
N THR A 111 -36.83 26.70 9.13
CA THR A 111 -37.80 27.80 9.13
C THR A 111 -37.66 28.74 10.33
N TYR A 112 -37.09 28.27 11.44
CA TYR A 112 -36.82 29.08 12.62
C TYR A 112 -35.53 28.67 13.31
N SER A 113 -34.77 29.66 13.78
CA SER A 113 -33.63 29.45 14.67
C SER A 113 -33.50 30.64 15.62
N SER A 114 -33.39 30.36 16.91
CA SER A 114 -33.17 31.37 17.94
C SER A 114 -32.22 30.83 19.01
N ARG A 115 -31.44 31.74 19.60
CA ARG A 115 -30.47 31.41 20.64
C ARG A 115 -30.80 32.18 21.90
N SER A 116 -30.84 31.49 23.04
CA SER A 116 -31.06 32.07 24.36
C SER A 116 -30.01 31.52 25.34
N GLY A 117 -29.00 32.33 25.64
CA GLY A 117 -27.81 31.89 26.38
C GLY A 117 -27.07 30.77 25.62
N ASP A 118 -26.93 29.63 26.30
CA ASP A 118 -26.30 28.42 25.75
C ASP A 118 -27.28 27.51 25.02
N LYS A 119 -28.58 27.84 25.01
CA LYS A 119 -29.62 27.03 24.35
C LYS A 119 -29.89 27.51 22.93
N ILE A 120 -29.98 26.57 22.00
CA ILE A 120 -30.27 26.78 20.59
C ILE A 120 -31.60 26.08 20.27
N TYR A 121 -32.57 26.88 19.83
CA TYR A 121 -33.89 26.43 19.40
C TYR A 121 -33.91 26.41 17.88
N SER A 122 -34.11 25.24 17.28
CA SER A 122 -34.19 25.09 15.82
C SER A 122 -35.49 24.41 15.42
N GLU A 123 -36.12 24.88 14.35
CA GLU A 123 -37.31 24.27 13.75
C GLU A 123 -37.21 24.15 12.24
N TRP A 124 -37.77 23.06 11.73
CA TRP A 124 -38.02 22.79 10.33
C TRP A 124 -39.51 22.52 10.19
N ALA A 125 -40.20 23.25 9.34
CA ALA A 125 -41.64 23.14 9.19
C ALA A 125 -42.03 23.24 7.73
N LEU A 126 -42.96 22.40 7.30
CA LEU A 126 -43.58 22.49 5.98
C LEU A 126 -44.85 23.32 6.12
N ARG A 127 -44.85 24.51 5.51
CA ARG A 127 -45.96 25.46 5.63
C ARG A 127 -46.94 25.28 4.46
N PRO A 128 -48.25 25.47 4.67
CA PRO A 128 -49.19 25.52 3.57
C PRO A 128 -48.80 26.61 2.55
N GLY A 129 -48.86 26.28 1.27
CA GLY A 129 -48.46 27.15 0.16
C GLY A 129 -47.02 26.94 -0.31
N GLU A 130 -46.22 26.13 0.39
CA GLU A 130 -44.87 25.78 -0.06
C GLU A 130 -44.93 24.67 -1.11
N ASN A 131 -44.08 24.78 -2.13
CA ASN A 131 -43.90 23.72 -3.12
C ASN A 131 -43.06 22.59 -2.51
N VAL A 132 -43.54 21.36 -2.66
CA VAL A 132 -42.86 20.19 -2.12
C VAL A 132 -42.87 19.07 -3.15
N ARG A 133 -41.81 18.26 -3.17
CA ARG A 133 -41.72 17.01 -3.91
C ARG A 133 -41.92 15.85 -2.96
N VAL A 134 -42.70 14.86 -3.39
CA VAL A 134 -42.99 13.67 -2.60
C VAL A 134 -42.72 12.41 -3.41
N ILE A 135 -42.00 11.49 -2.79
CA ILE A 135 -41.79 10.13 -3.27
C ILE A 135 -42.56 9.21 -2.34
N GLY A 136 -43.62 8.61 -2.88
CA GLY A 136 -44.57 7.79 -2.13
C GLY A 136 -45.25 6.78 -3.04
N ARG A 137 -45.99 5.84 -2.45
CA ARG A 137 -46.86 4.91 -3.14
C ARG A 137 -48.29 5.44 -3.12
N TYR A 138 -48.89 5.65 -4.27
CA TYR A 138 -50.31 5.97 -4.37
C TYR A 138 -51.13 4.69 -4.23
N ASP A 139 -52.15 4.76 -3.38
CA ASP A 139 -53.12 3.70 -3.17
C ASP A 139 -54.51 4.21 -3.60
N HIS A 140 -55.00 3.69 -4.73
CA HIS A 140 -56.24 4.10 -5.37
C HIS A 140 -57.47 3.74 -4.52
N GLU A 141 -57.42 2.64 -3.76
CA GLU A 141 -58.54 2.24 -2.89
C GLU A 141 -58.77 3.24 -1.75
N ILE A 142 -57.67 3.80 -1.21
CA ILE A 142 -57.69 4.74 -0.09
C ILE A 142 -57.71 6.19 -0.60
N GLY A 143 -57.33 6.44 -1.86
CA GLY A 143 -57.21 7.76 -2.46
C GLY A 143 -56.09 8.61 -1.84
N LYS A 144 -55.05 7.95 -1.30
CA LYS A 144 -53.96 8.60 -0.55
C LYS A 144 -52.59 8.09 -0.98
N MET A 145 -51.59 8.97 -0.89
CA MET A 145 -50.17 8.62 -0.96
C MET A 145 -49.70 8.13 0.41
N VAL A 146 -49.11 6.93 0.45
CA VAL A 146 -48.50 6.29 1.62
C VAL A 146 -47.02 6.03 1.38
N PHE A 147 -46.23 5.83 2.43
CA PHE A 147 -44.76 5.70 2.31
C PHE A 147 -44.23 4.26 2.49
N ALA A 148 -45.11 3.30 2.79
CA ALA A 148 -44.73 1.90 2.97
C ALA A 148 -44.48 1.17 1.64
N GLY A 149 -43.49 0.27 1.63
CA GLY A 149 -43.21 -0.64 0.51
C GLY A 149 -42.33 -0.08 -0.61
N LEU A 150 -41.73 1.10 -0.44
CA LEU A 150 -40.85 1.74 -1.43
C LEU A 150 -39.48 1.04 -1.58
N GLU A 151 -39.02 0.33 -0.56
CA GLU A 151 -37.72 -0.37 -0.56
C GLU A 151 -37.60 -1.41 -1.67
N ALA A 152 -38.70 -2.08 -2.03
CA ALA A 152 -38.74 -3.07 -3.11
C ALA A 152 -38.33 -2.48 -4.47
N PHE A 153 -38.50 -1.16 -4.64
CA PHE A 153 -38.17 -0.42 -5.85
C PHE A 153 -36.87 0.39 -5.71
N SER A 154 -36.16 0.24 -4.59
CA SER A 154 -34.99 1.05 -4.24
C SER A 154 -35.29 2.56 -4.24
N LEU A 155 -36.46 2.93 -3.72
CA LEU A 155 -36.90 4.32 -3.60
C LEU A 155 -36.93 4.77 -2.14
N PRO A 156 -36.50 6.01 -1.84
CA PRO A 156 -36.65 6.56 -0.50
C PRO A 156 -38.08 7.07 -0.28
N ALA A 157 -38.60 6.90 0.93
CA ALA A 157 -39.75 7.66 1.40
C ALA A 157 -39.29 9.10 1.64
N LEU A 158 -39.69 10.04 0.78
CA LEU A 158 -39.14 11.39 0.79
C LEU A 158 -40.25 12.44 0.68
N VAL A 159 -40.17 13.45 1.53
CA VAL A 159 -40.87 14.73 1.37
C VAL A 159 -39.83 15.84 1.44
N SER A 160 -39.64 16.54 0.32
CA SER A 160 -38.56 17.52 0.18
C SER A 160 -39.06 18.86 -0.33
N GLY A 161 -38.68 19.94 0.35
CA GLY A 161 -38.84 21.32 -0.14
C GLY A 161 -37.78 21.73 -1.16
N PHE A 162 -36.80 20.86 -1.45
CA PHE A 162 -35.70 21.15 -2.36
C PHE A 162 -35.93 20.57 -3.76
N THR A 163 -35.10 21.01 -4.70
CA THR A 163 -35.05 20.50 -6.08
C THR A 163 -34.32 19.15 -6.15
N LEU A 164 -34.62 18.36 -7.20
CA LEU A 164 -34.12 16.98 -7.35
C LEU A 164 -32.59 16.92 -7.46
N ASP A 165 -31.97 17.98 -7.97
CA ASP A 165 -30.53 18.10 -8.09
C ASP A 165 -29.83 18.23 -6.74
N ILE A 166 -30.47 18.85 -5.75
CA ILE A 166 -29.96 18.98 -4.38
C ILE A 166 -30.09 17.62 -3.66
N ASP A 167 -31.28 17.03 -3.65
CA ASP A 167 -31.52 15.75 -2.97
C ASP A 167 -30.74 14.59 -3.61
N GLY A 168 -30.74 14.52 -4.95
CA GLY A 168 -29.98 13.53 -5.70
C GLY A 168 -28.48 13.73 -5.58
N GLY A 169 -28.00 14.97 -5.71
CA GLY A 169 -26.58 15.31 -5.63
C GLY A 169 -25.97 15.03 -4.25
N GLY A 170 -26.70 15.35 -3.18
CA GLY A 170 -26.29 15.06 -1.81
C GLY A 170 -26.15 13.55 -1.55
N ARG A 171 -27.14 12.75 -2.00
CA ARG A 171 -27.10 11.28 -1.90
C ARG A 171 -25.97 10.66 -2.71
N LEU A 172 -25.71 11.15 -3.92
CA LEU A 172 -24.58 10.69 -4.72
C LEU A 172 -23.25 10.94 -4.00
N PHE A 173 -23.09 12.09 -3.36
CA PHE A 173 -21.88 12.42 -2.62
C PHE A 173 -21.73 11.58 -1.34
N SER A 174 -22.80 11.40 -0.56
CA SER A 174 -22.78 10.55 0.63
C SER A 174 -22.50 9.10 0.29
N ALA A 175 -23.15 8.58 -0.77
CA ALA A 175 -22.92 7.26 -1.32
C ALA A 175 -21.46 7.09 -1.74
N ALA A 176 -20.92 8.03 -2.52
CA ALA A 176 -19.54 8.02 -2.97
C ALA A 176 -18.55 7.91 -1.80
N ILE A 177 -18.68 8.76 -0.79
CA ILE A 177 -17.80 8.72 0.39
C ILE A 177 -17.93 7.38 1.13
N ARG A 178 -19.16 6.93 1.42
CA ARG A 178 -19.39 5.68 2.17
C ARG A 178 -18.84 4.48 1.43
N ILE A 179 -18.98 4.45 0.10
CA ILE A 179 -18.44 3.42 -0.77
C ILE A 179 -16.91 3.48 -0.75
N SER A 180 -16.31 4.66 -0.96
CA SER A 180 -14.86 4.84 -0.95
C SER A 180 -14.21 4.44 0.37
N VAL A 181 -14.78 4.88 1.51
CA VAL A 181 -14.32 4.48 2.85
C VAL A 181 -14.41 2.97 2.99
N ALA A 182 -15.52 2.37 2.60
CA ALA A 182 -15.71 0.93 2.70
C ALA A 182 -14.74 0.16 1.79
N THR A 183 -14.45 0.63 0.57
CA THR A 183 -13.46 -0.02 -0.31
C THR A 183 -12.05 0.07 0.28
N GLY A 184 -11.67 1.22 0.83
CA GLY A 184 -10.38 1.40 1.49
C GLY A 184 -10.22 0.50 2.72
N LEU A 185 -11.26 0.41 3.56
CA LEU A 185 -11.29 -0.48 4.73
C LEU A 185 -11.31 -1.96 4.35
N LEU A 186 -12.02 -2.34 3.29
CA LEU A 186 -12.00 -3.71 2.76
C LEU A 186 -10.58 -4.08 2.34
N ALA A 187 -9.90 -3.21 1.58
CA ALA A 187 -8.54 -3.46 1.16
C ALA A 187 -7.59 -3.59 2.36
N LEU A 188 -7.71 -2.68 3.34
CA LEU A 188 -6.92 -2.76 4.58
C LEU A 188 -7.20 -4.05 5.36
N GLY A 189 -8.47 -4.45 5.49
CA GLY A 189 -8.89 -5.65 6.22
C GLY A 189 -8.35 -6.93 5.58
N VAL A 190 -8.48 -7.07 4.26
CA VAL A 190 -7.92 -8.22 3.52
C VAL A 190 -6.40 -8.26 3.68
N ALA A 191 -5.74 -7.11 3.54
CA ALA A 191 -4.30 -7.01 3.70
C ALA A 191 -3.81 -7.43 5.11
N LEU A 192 -4.50 -6.97 6.17
CA LEU A 192 -4.19 -7.36 7.56
C LEU A 192 -4.47 -8.85 7.81
N LEU A 193 -5.53 -9.40 7.21
CA LEU A 193 -5.85 -10.82 7.31
C LEU A 193 -4.78 -11.69 6.65
N LEU A 194 -4.28 -11.32 5.46
CA LEU A 194 -3.18 -12.04 4.82
C LEU A 194 -1.90 -12.00 5.65
N ILE A 195 -1.62 -10.89 6.34
CA ILE A 195 -0.51 -10.77 7.29
C ILE A 195 -0.73 -11.69 8.49
N ALA A 196 -1.95 -11.73 9.05
CA ALA A 196 -2.30 -12.58 10.18
C ALA A 196 -2.16 -14.09 9.87
N VAL A 197 -2.47 -14.49 8.63
CA VAL A 197 -2.31 -15.88 8.14
C VAL A 197 -0.85 -16.21 7.79
N LYS A 198 0.11 -15.31 8.06
CA LYS A 198 1.54 -15.49 7.77
C LYS A 198 1.85 -15.69 6.28
N ILE A 199 1.07 -15.09 5.39
CA ILE A 199 1.36 -15.10 3.97
C ILE A 199 2.44 -14.04 3.70
N HIS A 200 3.70 -14.50 3.69
CA HIS A 200 4.87 -13.62 3.55
C HIS A 200 5.45 -13.58 2.14
N ARG A 201 5.10 -14.57 1.30
CA ARG A 201 5.50 -14.59 -0.11
C ARG A 201 4.81 -13.43 -0.81
N PHE A 202 5.61 -12.43 -1.18
CA PHE A 202 5.13 -11.17 -1.72
C PHE A 202 4.18 -11.38 -2.91
N TRP A 203 4.55 -12.24 -3.87
CA TRP A 203 3.70 -12.53 -5.04
C TRP A 203 2.37 -13.21 -4.70
N VAL A 204 2.37 -14.09 -3.70
CA VAL A 204 1.15 -14.75 -3.22
C VAL A 204 0.25 -13.72 -2.54
N TYR A 205 0.84 -12.85 -1.71
CA TYR A 205 0.13 -11.75 -1.07
C TYR A 205 -0.51 -10.83 -2.11
N VAL A 206 0.25 -10.40 -3.13
CA VAL A 206 -0.22 -9.53 -4.22
C VAL A 206 -1.39 -10.12 -4.97
N TRP A 207 -1.27 -11.39 -5.35
CA TRP A 207 -2.26 -12.07 -6.15
C TRP A 207 -3.55 -12.32 -5.37
N LEU A 208 -3.44 -12.83 -4.14
CA LEU A 208 -4.58 -13.05 -3.26
C LEU A 208 -5.30 -11.75 -2.91
N MET A 209 -4.53 -10.69 -2.63
CA MET A 209 -5.08 -9.38 -2.32
C MET A 209 -5.85 -8.80 -3.51
N SER A 210 -5.25 -8.83 -4.71
CA SER A 210 -5.88 -8.32 -5.92
C SER A 210 -7.15 -9.12 -6.26
N LEU A 211 -7.10 -10.44 -6.12
CA LEU A 211 -8.24 -11.32 -6.39
C LEU A 211 -9.37 -11.11 -5.38
N ALA A 212 -9.05 -10.98 -4.09
CA ALA A 212 -10.04 -10.76 -3.04
C ALA A 212 -10.72 -9.39 -3.17
N VAL A 213 -9.96 -8.31 -3.33
CA VAL A 213 -10.52 -6.95 -3.48
C VAL A 213 -11.29 -6.82 -4.80
N SER A 214 -10.70 -7.23 -5.92
CA SER A 214 -11.36 -7.13 -7.22
C SER A 214 -12.59 -8.02 -7.29
N GLY A 215 -12.51 -9.25 -6.77
CA GLY A 215 -13.64 -10.18 -6.77
C GLY A 215 -14.81 -9.66 -5.94
N THR A 216 -14.55 -9.19 -4.72
CA THR A 216 -15.60 -8.66 -3.83
C THR A 216 -16.29 -7.43 -4.41
N LEU A 217 -15.52 -6.46 -4.92
CA LEU A 217 -16.10 -5.26 -5.56
C LEU A 217 -16.88 -5.60 -6.82
N SER A 218 -16.42 -6.57 -7.62
CA SER A 218 -17.12 -7.01 -8.82
C SER A 218 -18.47 -7.65 -8.50
N VAL A 219 -18.50 -8.55 -7.51
CA VAL A 219 -19.74 -9.22 -7.09
C VAL A 219 -20.74 -8.21 -6.53
N LEU A 220 -20.29 -7.28 -5.67
CA LEU A 220 -21.15 -6.25 -5.09
C LEU A 220 -21.70 -5.29 -6.16
N GLY A 221 -20.85 -4.83 -7.08
CA GLY A 221 -21.26 -3.93 -8.16
C GLY A 221 -22.29 -4.58 -9.10
N VAL A 222 -22.04 -5.81 -9.56
CA VAL A 222 -22.94 -6.50 -10.49
C VAL A 222 -24.25 -6.92 -9.83
N SER A 223 -24.21 -7.38 -8.57
CA SER A 223 -25.42 -7.79 -7.84
C SER A 223 -26.36 -6.60 -7.60
N LYS A 224 -25.82 -5.45 -7.17
CA LYS A 224 -26.63 -4.24 -6.98
C LYS A 224 -27.18 -3.70 -8.29
N LEU A 225 -26.40 -3.74 -9.36
CA LEU A 225 -26.86 -3.35 -10.68
C LEU A 225 -28.02 -4.22 -11.18
N ASN A 226 -27.98 -5.54 -10.92
CA ASN A 226 -29.10 -6.43 -11.23
C ASN A 226 -30.36 -6.04 -10.46
N GLN A 227 -30.23 -5.78 -9.15
CA GLN A 227 -31.34 -5.38 -8.29
C GLN A 227 -31.97 -4.07 -8.78
N GLU A 228 -31.16 -3.07 -9.14
CA GLU A 228 -31.60 -1.79 -9.70
C GLU A 228 -32.42 -1.95 -10.98
N TRP A 229 -31.90 -2.70 -11.96
CA TRP A 229 -32.56 -2.91 -13.24
C TRP A 229 -33.82 -3.78 -13.12
N GLN A 230 -33.83 -4.74 -12.20
CA GLN A 230 -35.03 -5.51 -11.90
C GLN A 230 -36.11 -4.64 -11.26
N GLY A 231 -35.76 -3.83 -10.26
CA GLY A 231 -36.72 -2.96 -9.56
C GLY A 231 -37.38 -1.93 -10.49
N ILE A 232 -36.63 -1.36 -11.44
CA ILE A 232 -37.22 -0.41 -12.40
C ILE A 232 -38.06 -1.10 -13.48
N ALA A 233 -37.67 -2.31 -13.89
CA ALA A 233 -38.45 -3.10 -14.82
C ALA A 233 -39.78 -3.56 -14.20
N THR A 234 -39.77 -4.03 -12.94
CA THR A 234 -41.00 -4.42 -12.23
C THR A 234 -41.89 -3.21 -11.97
N LEU A 235 -41.33 -2.04 -11.66
CA LEU A 235 -42.08 -0.79 -11.55
C LEU A 235 -42.81 -0.47 -12.85
N TYR A 236 -42.10 -0.49 -13.98
CA TYR A 236 -42.72 -0.24 -15.29
C TYR A 236 -43.81 -1.27 -15.63
N GLU A 237 -43.51 -2.56 -15.46
CA GLU A 237 -44.46 -3.65 -15.72
C GLU A 237 -45.72 -3.51 -14.86
N SER A 238 -45.58 -3.15 -13.57
CA SER A 238 -46.74 -2.95 -12.68
C SER A 238 -47.66 -1.83 -13.18
N ARG A 239 -47.10 -0.68 -13.58
CA ARG A 239 -47.88 0.44 -14.14
C ARG A 239 -48.54 0.06 -15.47
N TYR A 240 -47.82 -0.65 -16.33
CA TYR A 240 -48.34 -1.11 -17.62
C TYR A 240 -49.45 -2.16 -17.48
N GLN A 241 -49.36 -3.07 -16.50
CA GLN A 241 -50.40 -4.07 -16.24
C GLN A 241 -51.66 -3.41 -15.68
N HIS A 242 -51.53 -2.46 -14.74
CA HIS A 242 -52.67 -1.71 -14.23
C HIS A 242 -53.42 -0.97 -15.35
N LEU A 243 -52.69 -0.40 -16.31
CA LEU A 243 -53.29 0.23 -17.49
C LEU A 243 -54.12 -0.74 -18.37
N ASN A 244 -53.75 -2.03 -18.42
CA ASN A 244 -54.46 -3.03 -19.23
C ASN A 244 -55.55 -3.79 -18.45
N ALA A 245 -55.50 -3.77 -17.11
CA ALA A 245 -56.44 -4.47 -16.24
C ALA A 245 -57.73 -3.67 -15.98
N ASP A 246 -57.66 -2.33 -16.03
CA ASP A 246 -58.86 -1.51 -15.96
C ASP A 246 -59.76 -1.77 -17.17
N THR A 247 -60.99 -2.20 -16.90
CA THR A 247 -61.92 -2.75 -17.91
C THR A 247 -62.64 -1.63 -18.68
N ASP A 248 -62.53 -0.38 -18.23
CA ASP A 248 -63.14 0.80 -18.84
C ASP A 248 -62.09 1.58 -19.65
N LYS A 249 -61.94 1.23 -20.93
CA LYS A 249 -60.97 1.87 -21.85
C LYS A 249 -61.25 3.35 -22.10
N ASP A 250 -62.44 3.84 -21.76
CA ASP A 250 -62.86 5.23 -21.95
C ASP A 250 -62.42 6.17 -20.80
N GLU A 251 -61.89 5.63 -19.69
CA GLU A 251 -61.44 6.40 -18.52
C GLU A 251 -59.90 6.56 -18.44
N ILE A 252 -59.15 6.01 -19.41
CA ILE A 252 -57.68 6.14 -19.45
C ILE A 252 -57.32 7.58 -19.85
N THR A 253 -56.97 8.39 -18.86
CA THR A 253 -56.56 9.78 -19.05
C THR A 253 -55.26 9.86 -19.87
N PRO A 254 -55.16 10.75 -20.89
CA PRO A 254 -53.91 11.00 -21.65
C PRO A 254 -52.67 11.17 -20.77
N PHE A 255 -52.82 11.80 -19.60
CA PHE A 255 -51.76 11.96 -18.59
C PHE A 255 -51.11 10.64 -18.13
N VAL A 256 -51.87 9.54 -18.02
CA VAL A 256 -51.35 8.22 -17.58
C VAL A 256 -50.43 7.62 -18.66
N LEU A 257 -50.84 7.73 -19.93
CA LEU A 257 -50.06 7.27 -21.07
C LEU A 257 -48.80 8.13 -21.29
N ALA A 258 -48.92 9.44 -21.07
CA ALA A 258 -47.79 10.37 -21.12
C ALA A 258 -46.74 10.06 -20.03
N ASP A 259 -47.17 9.81 -18.78
CA ASP A 259 -46.27 9.45 -17.68
C ASP A 259 -45.54 8.12 -17.93
N LEU A 260 -46.26 7.10 -18.37
CA LEU A 260 -45.68 5.78 -18.64
C LEU A 260 -44.65 5.83 -19.77
N SER A 261 -44.94 6.60 -20.83
CA SER A 261 -44.01 6.79 -21.94
C SER A 261 -42.80 7.66 -21.55
N ALA A 262 -42.98 8.68 -20.71
CA ALA A 262 -41.90 9.48 -20.12
C ALA A 262 -40.97 8.60 -19.28
N LEU A 263 -41.52 7.75 -18.40
CA LEU A 263 -40.77 6.78 -17.61
C LEU A 263 -39.89 5.89 -18.49
N ARG A 264 -40.43 5.32 -19.57
CA ARG A 264 -39.65 4.50 -20.51
C ARG A 264 -38.49 5.27 -21.15
N GLN A 265 -38.73 6.51 -21.58
CA GLN A 265 -37.71 7.35 -22.21
C GLN A 265 -36.58 7.68 -21.22
N LEU A 266 -36.91 7.97 -19.96
CA LEU A 266 -35.93 8.23 -18.91
C LEU A 266 -35.11 6.99 -18.58
N ILE A 267 -35.75 5.82 -18.48
CA ILE A 267 -35.06 4.54 -18.31
C ILE A 267 -34.04 4.33 -19.43
N GLN A 268 -34.42 4.58 -20.69
CA GLN A 268 -33.52 4.48 -21.84
C GLN A 268 -32.36 5.49 -21.79
N LYS A 269 -32.66 6.76 -21.49
CA LYS A 269 -31.68 7.85 -21.42
C LYS A 269 -30.66 7.64 -20.29
N SER A 270 -31.07 7.00 -19.19
CA SER A 270 -30.23 6.73 -18.01
C SER A 270 -29.20 5.60 -18.19
N THR A 271 -29.16 4.94 -19.36
CA THR A 271 -28.20 3.86 -19.65
C THR A 271 -26.79 4.42 -19.95
N SER A 272 -25.95 4.53 -18.91
CA SER A 272 -24.58 5.06 -19.01
C SER A 272 -23.53 3.97 -18.82
N GLY A 273 -22.50 3.92 -19.68
CA GLY A 273 -21.44 2.90 -19.59
C GLY A 273 -21.75 1.60 -20.32
N TRP A 274 -20.80 0.66 -20.34
CA TRP A 274 -20.94 -0.59 -21.12
C TRP A 274 -21.75 -1.66 -20.38
N LEU A 275 -21.59 -1.76 -19.05
CA LEU A 275 -22.31 -2.73 -18.22
C LEU A 275 -23.81 -2.42 -18.13
N ASP A 276 -24.19 -1.15 -17.93
CA ASP A 276 -25.58 -0.75 -17.92
C ASP A 276 -26.25 -1.02 -19.26
N ARG A 277 -25.60 -0.70 -20.39
CA ARG A 277 -26.12 -1.01 -21.72
C ARG A 277 -26.27 -2.52 -21.98
N TRP A 278 -25.42 -3.33 -21.36
CA TRP A 278 -25.54 -4.79 -21.44
C TRP A 278 -26.68 -5.31 -20.55
N LYS A 279 -26.80 -4.81 -19.32
CA LYS A 279 -27.88 -5.17 -18.39
C LYS A 279 -29.25 -4.72 -18.85
N TYR A 280 -29.37 -3.50 -19.36
CA TYR A 280 -30.60 -3.00 -19.96
C TYR A 280 -31.11 -3.92 -21.07
N ARG A 281 -30.25 -4.27 -22.03
CA ARG A 281 -30.61 -5.19 -23.14
C ARG A 281 -31.01 -6.59 -22.68
N THR A 282 -30.41 -7.08 -21.60
CA THR A 282 -30.66 -8.44 -21.10
C THR A 282 -31.85 -8.54 -20.16
N LEU A 283 -32.07 -7.55 -19.30
CA LEU A 283 -33.06 -7.60 -18.21
C LEU A 283 -34.31 -6.76 -18.48
N VAL A 284 -34.21 -5.65 -19.23
CA VAL A 284 -35.22 -4.59 -19.23
C VAL A 284 -35.83 -4.36 -20.61
N GLU A 285 -35.02 -4.36 -21.68
CA GLU A 285 -35.46 -4.00 -23.04
C GLU A 285 -36.69 -4.79 -23.52
N LYS A 286 -36.72 -6.10 -23.26
CA LYS A 286 -37.84 -6.99 -23.64
C LYS A 286 -39.08 -6.84 -22.76
N ARG A 287 -38.96 -6.16 -21.61
CA ARG A 287 -40.00 -5.96 -20.59
C ARG A 287 -40.64 -4.56 -20.65
N LEU A 288 -40.27 -3.75 -21.65
CA LEU A 288 -40.78 -2.38 -21.83
C LEU A 288 -41.64 -2.26 -23.11
N PRO A 289 -42.86 -2.84 -23.14
CA PRO A 289 -43.81 -2.63 -24.23
C PRO A 289 -44.20 -1.15 -24.32
N MET A 290 -44.46 -0.66 -25.54
CA MET A 290 -44.85 0.74 -25.78
C MET A 290 -46.37 0.82 -25.99
N PRO A 291 -47.11 1.65 -25.24
CA PRO A 291 -48.49 1.93 -25.57
C PRO A 291 -48.58 2.74 -26.87
N GLU A 292 -49.68 2.61 -27.61
CA GLU A 292 -49.98 3.47 -28.76
C GLU A 292 -50.25 4.90 -28.25
N LEU A 293 -49.59 5.89 -28.86
CA LEU A 293 -49.66 7.30 -28.45
C LEU A 293 -50.19 8.14 -29.60
N ASP A 294 -51.15 9.00 -29.34
CA ASP A 294 -51.53 10.10 -30.21
C ASP A 294 -50.49 11.24 -30.13
N ALA A 295 -50.54 12.15 -31.10
CA ALA A 295 -49.56 13.22 -31.21
C ALA A 295 -49.56 14.18 -30.00
N SER A 296 -50.69 14.35 -29.32
CA SER A 296 -50.79 15.26 -28.17
C SER A 296 -50.20 14.65 -26.90
N THR A 297 -50.52 13.40 -26.61
CA THR A 297 -49.94 12.65 -25.48
C THR A 297 -48.43 12.43 -25.65
N ALA A 298 -47.96 12.22 -26.89
CA ALA A 298 -46.53 12.10 -27.17
C ALA A 298 -45.76 13.40 -26.88
N GLU A 299 -46.37 14.55 -27.11
CA GLU A 299 -45.76 15.85 -26.80
C GLU A 299 -45.75 16.11 -25.29
N GLU A 300 -46.82 15.76 -24.59
CA GLU A 300 -46.88 15.83 -23.12
C GLU A 300 -45.81 14.94 -22.46
N ALA A 301 -45.62 13.72 -22.96
CA ALA A 301 -44.55 12.84 -22.50
C ALA A 301 -43.16 13.48 -22.66
N ARG A 302 -42.91 14.17 -23.79
CA ARG A 302 -41.65 14.90 -24.01
C ARG A 302 -41.50 16.05 -23.02
N GLN A 303 -42.56 16.82 -22.77
CA GLN A 303 -42.54 17.91 -21.80
C GLN A 303 -42.23 17.40 -20.38
N ILE A 304 -42.76 16.25 -19.97
CA ILE A 304 -42.43 15.61 -18.69
C ILE A 304 -40.93 15.24 -18.63
N VAL A 305 -40.37 14.70 -19.72
CA VAL A 305 -38.94 14.34 -19.79
C VAL A 305 -38.03 15.57 -19.81
N GLU A 306 -38.42 16.63 -20.52
CA GLU A 306 -37.64 17.87 -20.64
C GLU A 306 -37.70 18.76 -19.39
N SER A 307 -38.84 18.75 -18.69
CA SER A 307 -39.02 19.47 -17.43
C SER A 307 -38.29 18.84 -16.24
N GLN A 308 -37.75 17.62 -16.41
CA GLN A 308 -37.01 16.94 -15.36
C GLN A 308 -35.64 17.59 -15.13
N PRO A 309 -35.38 18.16 -13.94
CA PRO A 309 -34.07 18.72 -13.62
C PRO A 309 -33.02 17.62 -13.55
N GLY A 310 -31.91 17.80 -14.27
CA GLY A 310 -30.77 16.89 -14.20
C GLY A 310 -30.06 16.96 -12.85
N VAL A 311 -29.58 15.82 -12.34
CA VAL A 311 -28.85 15.78 -11.07
C VAL A 311 -27.48 16.43 -11.24
N ARG A 312 -27.22 17.54 -10.54
CA ARG A 312 -25.92 18.21 -10.54
C ARG A 312 -25.13 17.82 -9.30
N PHE A 313 -23.94 17.26 -9.51
CA PHE A 313 -23.02 16.98 -8.42
C PHE A 313 -22.36 18.29 -7.95
N GLN A 314 -22.76 18.81 -6.79
CA GLN A 314 -22.26 20.10 -6.27
C GLN A 314 -20.85 19.98 -5.64
N HIS A 315 -20.41 18.76 -5.32
CA HIS A 315 -19.21 18.48 -4.52
C HIS A 315 -17.97 18.04 -5.32
N THR A 316 -17.84 18.46 -6.58
CA THR A 316 -16.75 18.05 -7.49
C THR A 316 -15.36 18.48 -6.99
N TRP A 317 -15.24 19.71 -6.47
CA TRP A 317 -13.96 20.22 -5.96
C TRP A 317 -13.55 19.57 -4.65
N THR A 318 -14.51 19.35 -3.76
CA THR A 318 -14.28 18.68 -2.48
C THR A 318 -13.86 17.23 -2.65
N SER A 319 -14.46 16.49 -3.61
CA SER A 319 -14.07 15.11 -3.92
C SER A 319 -12.67 15.04 -4.55
N ARG A 320 -12.36 15.91 -5.52
CA ARG A 320 -11.01 15.97 -6.12
C ARG A 320 -9.94 16.34 -5.10
N GLY A 321 -10.21 17.31 -4.22
CA GLY A 321 -9.31 17.69 -3.13
C GLY A 321 -9.06 16.53 -2.17
N LEU A 322 -10.11 15.84 -1.73
CA LEU A 322 -10.03 14.68 -0.84
C LEU A 322 -9.26 13.51 -1.48
N SER A 323 -9.50 13.24 -2.76
CA SER A 323 -8.77 12.23 -3.53
C SER A 323 -7.28 12.55 -3.63
N ALA A 324 -6.92 13.82 -3.93
CA ALA A 324 -5.54 14.26 -4.03
C ALA A 324 -4.80 14.12 -2.69
N VAL A 325 -5.41 14.53 -1.57
CA VAL A 325 -4.83 14.41 -0.23
C VAL A 325 -4.58 12.93 0.11
N SER A 326 -5.56 12.05 -0.16
CA SER A 326 -5.41 10.61 0.08
C SER A 326 -4.31 9.99 -0.78
N ALA A 327 -4.22 10.36 -2.06
CA ALA A 327 -3.16 9.88 -2.95
C ALA A 327 -1.76 10.30 -2.48
N VAL A 328 -1.59 11.56 -2.06
CA VAL A 328 -0.32 12.06 -1.52
C VAL A 328 0.07 11.30 -0.25
N LEU A 329 -0.87 11.12 0.68
CA LEU A 329 -0.63 10.35 1.91
C LEU A 329 -0.26 8.90 1.59
N ALA A 330 -0.92 8.28 0.62
CA ALA A 330 -0.61 6.93 0.17
C ALA A 330 0.82 6.83 -0.38
N ILE A 331 1.25 7.78 -1.22
CA ILE A 331 2.63 7.82 -1.75
C ILE A 331 3.64 7.95 -0.62
N ILE A 332 3.41 8.84 0.36
CA ILE A 332 4.30 9.02 1.52
C ILE A 332 4.44 7.69 2.30
N LEU A 333 3.32 7.00 2.55
CA LEU A 333 3.32 5.72 3.25
C LEU A 333 4.04 4.62 2.46
N ILE A 334 3.89 4.58 1.13
CA ILE A 334 4.69 3.67 0.28
C ILE A 334 6.18 3.96 0.43
N LEU A 335 6.60 5.22 0.38
CA LEU A 335 8.01 5.57 0.51
C LEU A 335 8.58 5.14 1.87
N VAL A 336 7.81 5.29 2.95
CA VAL A 336 8.17 4.80 4.28
C VAL A 336 8.20 3.26 4.31
N ALA A 337 7.22 2.61 3.70
CA ALA A 337 7.16 1.15 3.63
C ALA A 337 8.32 0.55 2.83
N ILE A 338 8.71 1.14 1.70
CA ILE A 338 9.88 0.72 0.91
C ILE A 338 11.15 0.77 1.78
N ARG A 339 11.31 1.82 2.58
CA ARG A 339 12.45 1.94 3.51
C ARG A 339 12.44 0.85 4.57
N ALA A 340 11.27 0.52 5.13
CA ALA A 340 11.13 -0.54 6.13
C ALA A 340 11.38 -1.95 5.56
N VAL A 341 10.99 -2.20 4.30
CA VAL A 341 11.14 -3.51 3.63
C VAL A 341 12.55 -3.71 3.05
N LYS A 342 13.38 -2.66 2.96
CA LYS A 342 14.74 -2.71 2.39
C LYS A 342 15.61 -3.81 3.01
N LEU A 343 15.60 -3.96 4.34
CA LEU A 343 16.42 -4.98 5.00
C LEU A 343 15.95 -6.40 4.67
N LYS A 344 14.63 -6.65 4.65
CA LYS A 344 14.06 -7.94 4.26
C LYS A 344 14.55 -8.36 2.87
N ARG A 345 14.52 -7.45 1.90
CA ARG A 345 14.93 -7.77 0.52
C ARG A 345 16.43 -7.96 0.38
N LEU A 346 17.23 -7.25 1.17
CA LEU A 346 18.67 -7.50 1.22
C LEU A 346 18.95 -8.92 1.72
N ILE A 347 18.27 -9.37 2.77
CA ILE A 347 18.37 -10.76 3.26
C ILE A 347 17.97 -11.75 2.15
N GLU A 348 16.81 -11.58 1.52
CA GLU A 348 16.35 -12.48 0.44
C GLU A 348 17.24 -12.47 -0.82
N ALA A 349 18.05 -11.42 -1.03
CA ALA A 349 18.90 -11.26 -2.21
C ALA A 349 20.37 -11.67 -1.98
N VAL A 350 20.80 -11.85 -0.73
CA VAL A 350 22.16 -12.28 -0.40
C VAL A 350 22.12 -13.80 -0.21
N PRO A 351 22.92 -14.58 -0.95
CA PRO A 351 22.98 -16.02 -0.75
C PRO A 351 23.61 -16.35 0.61
N THR A 352 23.09 -17.39 1.28
CA THR A 352 23.74 -17.98 2.44
C THR A 352 25.02 -18.69 1.97
N SER A 353 26.17 -18.22 2.44
CA SER A 353 27.49 -18.83 2.21
C SER A 353 27.87 -19.74 3.37
N SER A 354 28.69 -20.76 3.10
CA SER A 354 29.45 -21.45 4.14
C SER A 354 30.68 -20.63 4.54
N THR A 355 31.36 -21.00 5.64
CA THR A 355 32.59 -20.33 6.09
C THR A 355 33.68 -20.35 5.01
N ARG A 356 33.79 -21.46 4.28
CA ARG A 356 34.77 -21.65 3.19
C ARG A 356 34.31 -21.03 1.87
N GLY A 357 33.00 -20.98 1.62
CA GLY A 357 32.38 -20.35 0.46
C GLY A 357 32.16 -18.84 0.60
N LEU A 358 32.73 -18.20 1.63
CA LEU A 358 32.59 -16.77 1.86
C LEU A 358 33.32 -15.98 0.77
N SER A 359 32.64 -15.06 0.10
CA SER A 359 33.23 -14.16 -0.90
C SER A 359 33.30 -12.72 -0.41
N PHE A 360 34.25 -11.96 -0.93
CA PHE A 360 34.45 -10.56 -0.55
C PHE A 360 33.17 -9.74 -0.83
N GLY A 361 32.62 -9.07 0.18
CA GLY A 361 31.42 -8.24 0.05
C GLY A 361 30.32 -8.60 1.05
N LEU A 362 29.10 -8.14 0.80
CA LEU A 362 27.96 -8.46 1.67
C LEU A 362 27.63 -9.95 1.55
N ALA A 363 27.69 -10.66 2.68
CA ALA A 363 27.50 -12.09 2.78
C ALA A 363 26.64 -12.46 3.99
N GLU A 364 25.95 -13.58 3.86
CA GLU A 364 25.16 -14.20 4.92
C GLU A 364 25.83 -15.50 5.35
N LEU A 365 25.97 -15.71 6.66
CA LEU A 365 26.60 -16.89 7.26
C LEU A 365 25.72 -17.41 8.41
N LYS A 366 25.51 -18.73 8.46
CA LYS A 366 24.80 -19.42 9.55
C LYS A 366 25.76 -20.42 10.19
N ALA A 367 26.23 -20.12 11.40
CA ALA A 367 27.32 -20.86 12.04
C ALA A 367 27.28 -20.75 13.57
N MET A 368 28.03 -21.61 14.25
CA MET A 368 28.11 -21.63 15.71
C MET A 368 29.17 -20.64 16.20
N VAL A 369 28.87 -19.89 17.26
CA VAL A 369 29.84 -19.02 17.94
C VAL A 369 30.87 -19.88 18.67
N ASP A 370 32.13 -19.68 18.34
CA ASP A 370 33.28 -20.29 18.99
C ASP A 370 34.29 -19.20 19.45
N VAL A 371 35.08 -19.52 20.47
CA VAL A 371 36.07 -18.62 21.09
C VAL A 371 37.38 -19.36 21.33
N ASP A 372 38.49 -18.69 21.07
CA ASP A 372 39.84 -19.25 21.27
C ASP A 372 40.64 -18.42 22.28
N GLU A 373 41.86 -18.89 22.60
CA GLU A 373 42.76 -18.17 23.53
C GLU A 373 43.18 -16.80 22.99
N THR A 374 43.09 -16.57 21.68
CA THR A 374 43.41 -15.28 21.04
C THR A 374 42.35 -14.23 21.35
N TYR A 375 41.08 -14.66 21.44
CA TYR A 375 39.93 -13.82 21.74
C TYR A 375 39.11 -14.44 22.89
N PRO A 376 39.56 -14.28 24.14
CA PRO A 376 38.88 -14.89 25.28
C PRO A 376 37.47 -14.32 25.47
N PRO A 377 36.51 -15.14 25.90
CA PRO A 377 35.16 -14.67 26.19
C PRO A 377 35.16 -13.66 27.33
N VAL A 378 34.24 -12.70 27.29
CA VAL A 378 33.98 -11.75 28.38
C VAL A 378 32.94 -12.32 29.34
N HIS A 379 32.91 -11.79 30.55
CA HIS A 379 31.96 -12.20 31.57
C HIS A 379 30.89 -11.13 31.77
N ASP A 380 29.64 -11.54 31.87
CA ASP A 380 28.55 -10.60 32.11
C ASP A 380 28.63 -10.04 33.55
N PRO A 381 28.37 -8.73 33.76
CA PRO A 381 28.56 -8.08 35.05
C PRO A 381 27.55 -8.49 36.14
N LEU A 382 26.45 -9.18 35.78
CA LEU A 382 25.38 -9.53 36.72
C LEU A 382 25.55 -10.95 37.27
N ARG A 383 25.82 -11.93 36.41
CA ARG A 383 25.89 -13.36 36.74
C ARG A 383 27.27 -13.99 36.52
N ASN A 384 28.20 -13.25 35.92
CA ASN A 384 29.55 -13.72 35.61
C ASN A 384 29.56 -14.93 34.64
N GLU A 385 28.54 -15.06 33.78
CA GLU A 385 28.45 -16.03 32.69
C GLU A 385 29.36 -15.64 31.52
N LYS A 386 29.96 -16.63 30.85
CA LYS A 386 30.80 -16.42 29.67
C LYS A 386 29.97 -16.00 28.47
N CYS A 387 30.40 -14.97 27.74
CA CYS A 387 29.71 -14.47 26.56
C CYS A 387 30.70 -13.79 25.60
N VAL A 388 30.28 -13.61 24.35
CA VAL A 388 31.06 -12.86 23.34
C VAL A 388 30.61 -11.41 23.22
N ALA A 389 29.40 -11.09 23.68
CA ALA A 389 28.87 -9.74 23.72
C ALA A 389 27.77 -9.63 24.78
N TYR A 390 27.73 -8.51 25.49
CA TYR A 390 26.63 -8.18 26.40
C TYR A 390 26.20 -6.70 26.29
N ASP A 391 24.96 -6.45 26.70
CA ASP A 391 24.33 -5.13 26.86
C ASP A 391 23.72 -5.06 28.25
N TYR A 392 24.34 -4.25 29.12
CA TYR A 392 24.01 -4.12 30.53
C TYR A 392 23.44 -2.74 30.82
N THR A 393 22.27 -2.70 31.44
CA THR A 393 21.53 -1.47 31.74
C THR A 393 21.10 -1.46 33.21
N ILE A 394 21.28 -0.32 33.85
CA ILE A 394 20.77 -0.04 35.19
C ILE A 394 19.67 1.01 35.06
N GLU A 395 18.45 0.65 35.43
CA GLU A 395 17.30 1.55 35.42
C GLU A 395 16.92 1.90 36.86
N GLU A 396 16.73 3.18 37.15
CA GLU A 396 16.22 3.67 38.43
C GLU A 396 14.75 4.09 38.27
N LYS A 397 13.91 3.74 39.23
CA LYS A 397 12.50 4.13 39.20
C LYS A 397 12.34 5.59 39.68
N ARG A 398 11.79 6.47 38.84
CA ARG A 398 11.48 7.86 39.20
C ARG A 398 9.99 8.15 39.11
N GLY A 399 9.49 8.95 40.05
CA GLY A 399 8.06 9.33 40.16
C GLY A 399 7.31 8.54 41.24
N SER A 400 6.07 8.94 41.52
CA SER A 400 5.21 8.34 42.55
C SER A 400 3.93 7.78 41.95
N GLY A 401 3.43 6.66 42.49
CA GLY A 401 2.16 6.07 42.08
C GLY A 401 2.13 5.55 40.63
N LYS A 402 1.09 5.94 39.88
CA LYS A 402 0.83 5.47 38.50
C LYS A 402 1.75 6.09 37.45
N ASP A 403 2.41 7.20 37.77
CA ASP A 403 3.28 7.93 36.85
C ASP A 403 4.76 7.54 36.98
N ALA A 404 5.08 6.54 37.81
CA ALA A 404 6.45 6.10 38.00
C ALA A 404 7.01 5.43 36.73
N LYS A 405 8.11 5.98 36.21
CA LYS A 405 8.81 5.49 35.00
C LYS A 405 10.24 5.07 35.34
N TRP A 406 10.72 4.05 34.64
CA TRP A 406 12.10 3.59 34.72
C TRP A 406 12.99 4.49 33.87
N HIS A 407 14.07 5.00 34.44
CA HIS A 407 15.06 5.81 33.75
C HIS A 407 16.42 5.12 33.76
N ILE A 408 17.02 4.96 32.58
CA ILE A 408 18.37 4.40 32.45
C ILE A 408 19.36 5.36 33.10
N THR A 409 20.05 4.90 34.14
CA THR A 409 21.07 5.64 34.88
C THR A 409 22.47 5.27 34.38
N GLU A 410 22.65 4.00 34.01
CA GLU A 410 23.92 3.48 33.51
C GLU A 410 23.69 2.51 32.35
N HIS A 411 24.54 2.58 31.34
CA HIS A 411 24.49 1.73 30.16
C HIS A 411 25.89 1.35 29.72
N GLN A 412 26.19 0.04 29.77
CA GLN A 412 27.48 -0.52 29.37
C GLN A 412 27.27 -1.58 28.29
N LYS A 413 28.09 -1.53 27.24
CA LYS A 413 28.13 -2.55 26.19
C LYS A 413 29.56 -2.99 25.99
N GLU A 414 29.77 -4.29 25.95
CA GLU A 414 31.07 -4.88 25.66
C GLU A 414 30.90 -6.02 24.67
N ARG A 415 31.85 -6.12 23.73
CA ARG A 415 31.81 -7.07 22.62
C ARG A 415 33.23 -7.42 22.26
N VAL A 416 33.52 -8.71 22.10
CA VAL A 416 34.84 -9.19 21.67
C VAL A 416 34.75 -9.89 20.32
N PRO A 417 35.80 -9.85 19.49
CA PRO A 417 35.86 -10.68 18.29
C PRO A 417 35.66 -12.16 18.64
N PHE A 418 35.00 -12.91 17.77
CA PHE A 418 34.74 -14.33 17.98
C PHE A 418 34.72 -15.07 16.64
N TRP A 419 34.84 -16.39 16.69
CA TRP A 419 34.80 -17.24 15.52
C TRP A 419 33.39 -17.72 15.23
N LEU A 420 33.06 -17.80 13.95
CA LEU A 420 31.91 -18.52 13.46
C LEU A 420 32.38 -19.79 12.78
N GLU A 421 32.03 -20.94 13.36
CA GLU A 421 32.45 -22.25 12.92
C GLU A 421 31.26 -23.03 12.33
N ASP A 422 31.48 -23.62 11.16
CA ASP A 422 30.60 -24.60 10.53
C ASP A 422 31.40 -25.85 10.13
N ASN A 423 30.77 -26.79 9.42
CA ASN A 423 31.41 -28.05 9.04
C ASN A 423 32.54 -27.88 8.01
N GLU A 424 32.68 -26.70 7.39
CA GLU A 424 33.64 -26.44 6.31
C GLU A 424 34.85 -25.61 6.79
N GLY A 425 34.75 -24.96 7.94
CA GLY A 425 35.82 -24.14 8.50
C GLY A 425 35.32 -23.11 9.52
N ARG A 426 36.13 -22.06 9.71
CA ARG A 426 35.83 -20.97 10.64
C ARG A 426 36.14 -19.60 10.04
N VAL A 427 35.31 -18.61 10.34
CA VAL A 427 35.45 -17.20 9.92
C VAL A 427 35.45 -16.30 11.15
N LEU A 428 36.37 -15.33 11.18
CA LEU A 428 36.45 -14.36 12.27
C LEU A 428 35.36 -13.29 12.12
N VAL A 429 34.72 -12.90 13.22
CA VAL A 429 33.74 -11.82 13.27
C VAL A 429 34.23 -10.71 14.18
N TYR A 430 34.25 -9.48 13.66
CA TYR A 430 34.47 -8.27 14.43
C TYR A 430 33.11 -7.62 14.75
N PRO A 431 32.50 -7.81 15.93
CA PRO A 431 31.12 -7.37 16.21
C PRO A 431 30.93 -5.85 16.43
N GLU A 432 32.00 -5.07 16.21
CA GLU A 432 31.97 -3.62 16.25
C GLU A 432 30.97 -3.09 15.19
N GLY A 433 30.04 -2.22 15.61
CA GLY A 433 29.01 -1.68 14.72
C GLY A 433 27.90 -2.67 14.34
N ALA A 434 27.92 -3.92 14.83
CA ALA A 434 26.84 -4.88 14.61
C ALA A 434 25.58 -4.52 15.42
N SER A 435 24.42 -4.72 14.83
CA SER A 435 23.17 -4.85 15.58
C SER A 435 23.09 -6.30 16.08
N ILE A 436 23.14 -6.51 17.40
CA ILE A 436 23.14 -7.86 18.00
C ILE A 436 21.79 -8.10 18.67
N ALA A 437 21.11 -9.17 18.27
CA ALA A 437 19.94 -9.67 18.97
C ALA A 437 20.39 -10.69 20.03
N TYR A 438 20.33 -10.27 21.29
CA TYR A 438 20.75 -11.09 22.41
C TYR A 438 19.66 -12.12 22.78
N PRO A 439 19.95 -13.44 22.72
CA PRO A 439 18.99 -14.50 23.05
C PRO A 439 18.64 -14.55 24.53
N LYS A 440 19.62 -14.36 25.40
CA LYS A 440 19.48 -14.48 26.84
C LYS A 440 19.32 -13.10 27.46
N ARG A 441 18.35 -12.99 28.38
CA ARG A 441 18.11 -11.80 29.19
C ARG A 441 17.99 -12.21 30.65
N HIS A 442 18.82 -11.62 31.50
CA HIS A 442 18.68 -11.71 32.96
C HIS A 442 18.32 -10.34 33.51
N SER A 443 17.43 -10.31 34.50
CA SER A 443 17.10 -9.09 35.20
C SER A 443 16.95 -9.37 36.68
N GLU A 444 17.46 -8.44 37.47
CA GLU A 444 17.39 -8.46 38.91
C GLU A 444 17.02 -7.06 39.40
N ILE A 445 16.19 -6.97 40.44
CA ILE A 445 15.87 -5.70 41.09
C ILE A 445 16.55 -5.75 42.45
N ARG A 446 17.41 -4.76 42.72
CA ARG A 446 18.00 -4.52 44.04
C ARG A 446 17.70 -3.08 44.42
N ASP A 447 17.04 -2.91 45.55
CA ASP A 447 16.52 -1.62 46.03
C ASP A 447 15.56 -0.97 45.00
N ASP A 448 15.79 0.30 44.63
CA ASP A 448 15.03 1.04 43.62
C ASP A 448 15.61 0.95 42.19
N LYS A 449 16.60 0.06 42.00
CA LYS A 449 17.30 -0.13 40.74
C LYS A 449 17.01 -1.50 40.13
N ARG A 450 16.77 -1.50 38.83
CA ARG A 450 16.63 -2.69 38.00
C ARG A 450 17.88 -2.85 37.15
N TYR A 451 18.55 -3.97 37.35
CA TYR A 451 19.70 -4.40 36.59
C TYR A 451 19.18 -5.34 35.49
N THR A 452 19.48 -5.04 34.23
CA THR A 452 19.14 -5.90 33.10
C THR A 452 20.39 -6.15 32.28
N VAL A 453 20.77 -7.42 32.13
CA VAL A 453 21.81 -7.84 31.20
C VAL A 453 21.20 -8.66 30.07
N ARG A 454 21.64 -8.39 28.85
CA ARG A 454 21.34 -9.19 27.66
C ARG A 454 22.65 -9.68 27.08
N LEU A 455 22.79 -10.97 26.81
CA LEU A 455 24.08 -11.55 26.42
C LEU A 455 23.94 -12.51 25.24
N LEU A 456 25.02 -12.58 24.46
CA LEU A 456 25.23 -13.56 23.39
C LEU A 456 26.24 -14.59 23.90
N ASP A 457 25.74 -15.77 24.17
CA ASP A 457 26.51 -16.87 24.76
C ASP A 457 27.52 -17.44 23.75
N THR A 458 28.53 -18.10 24.30
CA THR A 458 29.43 -19.00 23.58
C THR A 458 28.66 -20.26 23.12
N LEU A 459 29.08 -20.90 22.03
CA LEU A 459 28.50 -22.16 21.53
C LEU A 459 27.01 -22.08 21.13
N VAL A 460 26.60 -20.94 20.58
CA VAL A 460 25.23 -20.75 20.06
C VAL A 460 25.26 -20.55 18.56
N ASN A 461 24.33 -21.18 17.85
CA ASN A 461 24.12 -20.94 16.43
C ASN A 461 23.57 -19.54 16.19
N VAL A 462 24.27 -18.76 15.37
CA VAL A 462 23.86 -17.42 14.98
C VAL A 462 23.74 -17.30 13.47
N TYR A 463 22.75 -16.52 13.07
CA TYR A 463 22.64 -15.91 11.77
C TYR A 463 23.43 -14.60 11.78
N CYS A 464 24.40 -14.48 10.89
CA CYS A 464 25.22 -13.30 10.72
C CYS A 464 25.09 -12.78 9.28
N LEU A 465 24.62 -11.55 9.13
CA LEU A 465 24.63 -10.79 7.88
C LEU A 465 25.62 -9.66 8.04
N GLY A 466 26.70 -9.62 7.26
CA GLY A 466 27.74 -8.61 7.39
C GLY A 466 28.61 -8.49 6.15
N PHE A 467 29.52 -7.54 6.15
CA PHE A 467 30.49 -7.40 5.07
C PHE A 467 31.68 -8.32 5.34
N ALA A 468 31.90 -9.28 4.47
CA ALA A 468 33.10 -10.09 4.42
C ALA A 468 34.22 -9.26 3.78
N GLY A 469 35.04 -8.66 4.64
CA GLY A 469 36.23 -7.90 4.27
C GLY A 469 37.49 -8.63 4.68
N LEU A 470 38.65 -8.02 4.44
CA LEU A 470 39.92 -8.56 4.91
C LEU A 470 40.01 -8.58 6.44
N ASP A 471 40.58 -9.64 6.99
CA ASP A 471 40.92 -9.69 8.41
C ASP A 471 42.03 -8.66 8.71
N ARG A 472 41.79 -7.82 9.73
CA ARG A 472 42.69 -6.75 10.19
C ARG A 472 44.08 -7.26 10.58
N ARG A 473 44.21 -8.52 11.02
CA ARG A 473 45.48 -9.11 11.48
C ARG A 473 46.15 -10.01 10.45
N GLN A 474 45.39 -10.58 9.53
CA GLN A 474 45.84 -11.57 8.55
C GLN A 474 45.12 -11.31 7.21
N PRO A 475 45.67 -10.43 6.35
CA PRO A 475 44.98 -9.98 5.13
C PRO A 475 44.85 -11.05 4.03
N ASP A 476 45.28 -12.29 4.29
CA ASP A 476 45.15 -13.45 3.40
C ASP A 476 43.81 -14.19 3.57
N ARG A 477 42.97 -13.79 4.53
CA ARG A 477 41.64 -14.37 4.77
C ARG A 477 40.55 -13.32 4.98
N LEU A 478 39.31 -13.78 4.87
CA LEU A 478 38.12 -12.97 5.10
C LEU A 478 37.66 -13.00 6.56
N ALA A 479 37.16 -11.87 7.02
CA ALA A 479 36.47 -11.69 8.29
C ALA A 479 35.19 -10.88 8.08
N LEU A 480 34.17 -11.17 8.89
CA LEU A 480 32.92 -10.41 8.89
C LEU A 480 33.06 -9.17 9.76
N GLN A 481 32.76 -8.02 9.17
CA GLN A 481 32.87 -6.72 9.81
C GLN A 481 31.84 -5.73 9.28
N LYS A 482 31.78 -4.56 9.91
CA LYS A 482 30.99 -3.42 9.45
C LYS A 482 31.73 -2.69 8.31
N ASP A 483 31.06 -2.48 7.19
CA ASP A 483 31.57 -1.64 6.09
C ASP A 483 30.57 -0.52 5.73
N GLY A 484 30.90 0.74 6.02
CA GLY A 484 30.04 1.89 5.73
C GLY A 484 28.57 1.70 6.14
N ASP A 485 27.67 1.87 5.19
CA ASP A 485 26.21 1.73 5.37
C ASP A 485 25.68 0.29 5.24
N SER A 486 26.56 -0.71 5.04
CA SER A 486 26.12 -2.11 4.92
C SER A 486 25.43 -2.60 6.18
N PRO A 487 24.33 -3.36 6.10
CA PRO A 487 23.71 -3.92 7.29
C PRO A 487 24.68 -4.91 7.94
N PHE A 488 24.81 -4.82 9.27
CA PHE A 488 25.57 -5.78 10.05
C PHE A 488 24.72 -6.25 11.22
N LEU A 489 24.24 -7.49 11.12
CA LEU A 489 23.26 -8.10 12.02
C LEU A 489 23.78 -9.44 12.49
N ILE A 490 23.75 -9.66 13.82
CA ILE A 490 24.07 -10.94 14.45
C ILE A 490 22.89 -11.33 15.32
N THR A 491 22.31 -12.50 15.10
CA THR A 491 21.06 -12.90 15.79
C THR A 491 20.92 -14.41 15.84
N THR A 492 20.36 -14.92 16.93
CA THR A 492 19.99 -16.34 17.06
C THR A 492 18.62 -16.67 16.49
N LYS A 493 17.83 -15.65 16.16
CA LYS A 493 16.51 -15.82 15.53
C LYS A 493 16.68 -16.40 14.13
N LYS A 494 15.71 -17.25 13.73
CA LYS A 494 15.62 -17.71 12.35
C LYS A 494 15.36 -16.52 11.42
N GLU A 495 15.80 -16.66 10.18
CA GLU A 495 15.58 -15.68 9.11
C GLU A 495 14.12 -15.23 9.03
N GLU A 496 13.19 -16.18 9.09
CA GLU A 496 11.74 -15.95 9.07
C GLU A 496 11.27 -15.03 10.21
N ASP A 497 11.81 -15.18 11.43
CA ASP A 497 11.43 -14.41 12.62
C ASP A 497 12.00 -12.98 12.58
N ILE A 498 13.18 -12.79 11.98
CA ILE A 498 13.78 -11.48 11.73
C ILE A 498 12.90 -10.72 10.73
N VAL A 499 12.53 -11.40 9.65
CA VAL A 499 11.64 -10.87 8.60
C VAL A 499 10.26 -10.53 9.16
N LEU A 500 9.70 -11.34 10.05
CA LEU A 500 8.42 -11.09 10.72
C LEU A 500 8.46 -9.85 11.63
N SER A 501 9.48 -9.74 12.48
CA SER A 501 9.58 -8.67 13.47
C SER A 501 9.93 -7.31 12.87
N GLN A 502 10.72 -7.26 11.80
CA GLN A 502 11.08 -6.00 11.14
C GLN A 502 10.24 -5.69 9.89
N GLY A 503 9.68 -6.72 9.22
CA GLY A 503 8.90 -6.57 7.99
C GLY A 503 7.41 -6.30 8.19
N SER A 504 6.85 -6.59 9.38
CA SER A 504 5.43 -6.33 9.69
C SER A 504 5.06 -4.84 9.61
N GLY A 505 5.94 -3.94 10.06
CA GLY A 505 5.77 -2.49 9.91
C GLY A 505 5.73 -2.05 8.44
N GLY A 506 6.58 -2.64 7.60
CA GLY A 506 6.56 -2.40 6.15
C GLY A 506 5.28 -2.91 5.48
N LEU A 507 4.88 -4.15 5.79
CA LEU A 507 3.65 -4.77 5.26
C LEU A 507 2.39 -4.00 5.66
N THR A 508 2.28 -3.60 6.94
CA THR A 508 1.16 -2.76 7.40
C THR A 508 1.15 -1.38 6.74
N GLY A 509 2.32 -0.75 6.54
CA GLY A 509 2.44 0.48 5.76
C GLY A 509 1.97 0.32 4.30
N THR A 510 2.36 -0.78 3.64
CA THR A 510 1.86 -1.08 2.28
C THR A 510 0.36 -1.29 2.25
N ALA A 511 -0.19 -2.03 3.21
CA ALA A 511 -1.63 -2.30 3.35
C ALA A 511 -2.45 -1.00 3.47
N LEU A 512 -1.99 -0.09 4.33
CA LEU A 512 -2.63 1.20 4.54
C LEU A 512 -2.58 2.06 3.27
N SER A 513 -1.44 2.11 2.59
CA SER A 513 -1.34 2.84 1.33
C SER A 513 -2.26 2.27 0.24
N LEU A 514 -2.36 0.94 0.12
CA LEU A 514 -3.26 0.29 -0.83
C LEU A 514 -4.73 0.69 -0.59
N GLY A 515 -5.14 0.71 0.69
CA GLY A 515 -6.47 1.20 1.08
C GLY A 515 -6.71 2.66 0.69
N LEU A 516 -5.72 3.54 0.93
CA LEU A 516 -5.79 4.96 0.57
C LEU A 516 -5.78 5.22 -0.94
N PHE A 517 -5.06 4.41 -1.72
CA PHE A 517 -5.09 4.48 -3.19
C PHE A 517 -6.44 4.05 -3.74
N LEU A 518 -7.02 2.96 -3.23
CA LEU A 518 -8.33 2.51 -3.64
C LEU A 518 -9.43 3.51 -3.24
N PHE A 519 -9.31 4.10 -2.04
CA PHE A 519 -10.14 5.21 -1.62
C PHE A 519 -10.00 6.41 -2.58
N SER A 520 -8.78 6.84 -2.89
CA SER A 520 -8.54 7.96 -3.81
C SER A 520 -9.11 7.69 -5.21
N ALA A 521 -8.93 6.48 -5.75
CA ALA A 521 -9.44 6.09 -7.06
C ALA A 521 -10.96 6.08 -7.10
N THR A 522 -11.62 5.52 -6.09
CA THR A 522 -13.09 5.53 -5.99
C THR A 522 -13.65 6.94 -5.85
N VAL A 523 -13.06 7.78 -4.99
CA VAL A 523 -13.49 9.19 -4.82
C VAL A 523 -13.29 9.99 -6.11
N LEU A 524 -12.19 9.76 -6.82
CA LEU A 524 -11.90 10.45 -8.08
C LEU A 524 -12.93 10.08 -9.16
N LEU A 525 -13.27 8.79 -9.28
CA LEU A 525 -14.27 8.34 -10.25
C LEU A 525 -15.70 8.74 -9.86
N ALA A 526 -15.94 9.01 -8.58
CA ALA A 526 -17.18 9.59 -8.10
C ALA A 526 -17.26 11.10 -8.28
N ALA A 527 -16.15 11.77 -8.61
CA ALA A 527 -16.06 13.22 -8.58
C ALA A 527 -16.97 13.90 -9.61
N ASP A 528 -17.26 13.23 -10.71
CA ASP A 528 -18.09 13.77 -11.80
C ASP A 528 -19.59 13.44 -11.63
N GLY A 529 -19.99 12.83 -10.49
CA GLY A 529 -21.38 12.50 -10.16
C GLY A 529 -21.97 11.31 -10.90
N SER A 530 -21.29 10.77 -11.91
CA SER A 530 -21.70 9.59 -12.66
C SER A 530 -21.20 8.29 -12.00
N PHE A 531 -21.45 8.11 -10.70
CA PHE A 531 -20.92 6.94 -9.99
C PHE A 531 -21.70 5.68 -10.39
N SER A 532 -21.14 4.89 -11.28
CA SER A 532 -21.74 3.67 -11.81
C SER A 532 -20.94 2.42 -11.41
N PRO A 533 -21.55 1.22 -11.40
CA PRO A 533 -20.84 0.00 -11.02
C PRO A 533 -19.61 -0.35 -11.87
N ASP A 534 -19.48 0.18 -13.09
CA ASP A 534 -18.25 0.11 -13.88
C ASP A 534 -17.12 0.97 -13.30
N ASN A 535 -17.41 2.09 -12.64
CA ASN A 535 -16.39 2.85 -11.91
C ASN A 535 -15.87 2.08 -10.70
N LEU A 536 -16.72 1.30 -10.04
CA LEU A 536 -16.29 0.39 -8.97
C LEU A 536 -15.32 -0.67 -9.49
N LEU A 537 -15.60 -1.26 -10.66
CA LEU A 537 -14.70 -2.21 -11.31
C LEU A 537 -13.38 -1.54 -11.74
N LEU A 538 -13.44 -0.34 -12.31
CA LEU A 538 -12.25 0.41 -12.69
C LEU A 538 -11.39 0.75 -11.47
N SER A 539 -12.02 1.13 -10.36
CA SER A 539 -11.32 1.40 -9.10
C SER A 539 -10.62 0.16 -8.54
N ALA A 540 -11.19 -1.04 -8.74
CA ALA A 540 -10.57 -2.28 -8.32
C ALA A 540 -9.24 -2.57 -9.04
N LEU A 541 -9.06 -2.05 -10.27
CA LEU A 541 -7.79 -2.15 -11.02
C LEU A 541 -6.69 -1.25 -10.44
N ALA A 542 -7.01 -0.28 -9.59
CA ALA A 542 -6.00 0.58 -8.96
C ALA A 542 -5.05 -0.23 -8.06
N VAL A 543 -5.58 -1.22 -7.33
CA VAL A 543 -4.79 -2.10 -6.43
C VAL A 543 -3.68 -2.85 -7.19
N PRO A 544 -3.97 -3.67 -8.22
CA PRO A 544 -2.92 -4.37 -8.94
C PRO A 544 -1.97 -3.39 -9.67
N LEU A 545 -2.47 -2.25 -10.15
CA LEU A 545 -1.63 -1.27 -10.84
C LEU A 545 -0.60 -0.62 -9.89
N VAL A 546 -1.03 -0.16 -8.72
CA VAL A 546 -0.13 0.40 -7.69
C VAL A 546 0.89 -0.64 -7.23
N LEU A 547 0.45 -1.89 -7.10
CA LEU A 547 1.29 -2.98 -6.64
C LEU A 547 2.34 -3.40 -7.69
N CYS A 548 1.98 -3.38 -8.98
CA CYS A 548 2.90 -3.53 -10.10
C CYS A 548 3.92 -2.38 -10.15
N ALA A 549 3.49 -1.13 -9.94
CA ALA A 549 4.40 0.01 -9.89
C ALA A 549 5.39 -0.08 -8.72
N TYR A 550 4.88 -0.43 -7.53
CA TYR A 550 5.68 -0.68 -6.33
C TYR A 550 6.75 -1.76 -6.57
N LEU A 551 6.35 -2.88 -7.20
CA LEU A 551 7.27 -3.94 -7.62
C LEU A 551 8.33 -3.44 -8.60
N GLY A 552 7.93 -2.68 -9.61
CA GLY A 552 8.85 -2.13 -10.60
C GLY A 552 9.98 -1.31 -9.96
N VAL A 553 9.62 -0.41 -9.03
CA VAL A 553 10.58 0.41 -8.28
C VAL A 553 11.51 -0.45 -7.43
N LEU A 554 10.97 -1.45 -6.74
CA LEU A 554 11.73 -2.36 -5.91
C LEU A 554 12.75 -3.18 -6.71
N HIS A 555 12.32 -3.85 -7.77
CA HIS A 555 13.20 -4.67 -8.61
C HIS A 555 14.25 -3.81 -9.34
N TYR A 556 13.89 -2.62 -9.79
CA TYR A 556 14.84 -1.66 -10.36
C TYR A 556 15.97 -1.34 -9.38
N ASN A 557 15.63 -1.04 -8.12
CA ASN A 557 16.63 -0.73 -7.09
C ASN A 557 17.56 -1.93 -6.79
N ASP A 558 17.05 -3.16 -6.84
CA ASP A 558 17.90 -4.36 -6.65
C ASP A 558 18.90 -4.54 -7.79
N ILE A 559 18.46 -4.34 -9.05
CA ILE A 559 19.34 -4.45 -10.21
C ILE A 559 20.45 -3.39 -10.13
N VAL A 560 20.10 -2.16 -9.73
CA VAL A 560 21.08 -1.09 -9.51
C VAL A 560 22.05 -1.44 -8.38
N PHE A 561 21.57 -2.03 -7.28
CA PHE A 561 22.42 -2.50 -6.19
C PHE A 561 23.42 -3.56 -6.66
N LEU A 562 22.96 -4.56 -7.41
CA LEU A 562 23.82 -5.61 -7.98
C LEU A 562 24.83 -5.04 -8.98
N LYS A 563 24.42 -4.08 -9.82
CA LYS A 563 25.33 -3.38 -10.73
C LYS A 563 26.43 -2.65 -9.94
N ASN A 564 26.05 -1.87 -8.93
CA ASN A 564 27.01 -1.17 -8.08
C ASN A 564 27.94 -2.13 -7.33
N ARG A 565 27.48 -3.34 -6.99
CA ARG A 565 28.32 -4.40 -6.39
C ARG A 565 29.39 -4.87 -7.38
N VAL A 566 29.04 -5.09 -8.64
CA VAL A 566 30.00 -5.43 -9.70
C VAL A 566 31.03 -4.31 -9.89
N ASP A 567 30.56 -3.06 -10.02
CA ASP A 567 31.42 -1.89 -10.24
C ASP A 567 32.42 -1.70 -9.08
N ARG A 568 31.97 -1.88 -7.82
CA ARG A 568 32.85 -1.85 -6.63
C ARG A 568 33.88 -2.98 -6.63
N ALA A 569 33.48 -4.20 -6.99
CA ALA A 569 34.40 -5.34 -7.04
C ALA A 569 35.50 -5.11 -8.09
N SER A 570 35.16 -4.51 -9.24
CA SER A 570 36.14 -4.10 -10.26
C SER A 570 37.11 -3.05 -9.72
N ALA A 571 36.59 -1.99 -9.08
CA ALA A 571 37.45 -0.92 -8.55
C ALA A 571 38.43 -1.41 -7.47
N ASN A 572 38.04 -2.42 -6.67
CA ASN A 572 38.94 -3.04 -5.70
C ASN A 572 40.08 -3.81 -6.37
N ILE A 573 39.80 -4.49 -7.49
CA ILE A 573 40.84 -5.16 -8.30
C ILE A 573 41.81 -4.11 -8.85
N ASP A 574 41.29 -3.04 -9.45
CA ASP A 574 42.11 -1.97 -10.05
C ASP A 574 43.03 -1.32 -9.02
N THR A 575 42.52 -1.10 -7.80
CA THR A 575 43.32 -0.54 -6.69
C THR A 575 44.51 -1.43 -6.33
N ILE A 576 44.32 -2.76 -6.29
CA ILE A 576 45.40 -3.70 -5.95
C ILE A 576 46.39 -3.86 -7.09
N LEU A 577 45.93 -3.86 -8.34
CA LEU A 577 46.81 -3.83 -9.50
C LEU A 577 47.67 -2.57 -9.51
N GLN A 578 47.10 -1.41 -9.17
CA GLN A 578 47.85 -0.16 -9.05
C GLN A 578 48.88 -0.22 -7.90
N GLN A 579 48.49 -0.70 -6.72
CA GLN A 579 49.42 -0.84 -5.59
C GLN A 579 50.60 -1.75 -5.93
N ARG A 580 50.38 -2.86 -6.64
CA ARG A 580 51.45 -3.75 -7.12
C ARG A 580 52.33 -3.05 -8.14
N HIS A 581 51.72 -2.32 -9.08
CA HIS A 581 52.43 -1.55 -10.09
C HIS A 581 53.40 -0.53 -9.45
N ASP A 582 52.96 0.16 -8.40
CA ASP A 582 53.70 1.20 -7.69
C ASP A 582 54.94 0.65 -6.93
N LEU A 583 55.07 -0.67 -6.75
CA LEU A 583 56.22 -1.31 -6.11
C LEU A 583 57.43 -1.49 -7.05
N TRP A 584 57.18 -1.66 -8.36
CA TRP A 584 58.23 -1.95 -9.35
C TRP A 584 59.35 -0.90 -9.42
N PRO A 585 59.10 0.42 -9.35
CA PRO A 585 60.17 1.43 -9.40
C PRO A 585 61.16 1.33 -8.24
N ASN A 586 60.69 0.99 -7.04
CA ASN A 586 61.55 0.85 -5.87
C ASN A 586 62.39 -0.43 -5.93
N LEU A 587 61.81 -1.52 -6.45
CA LEU A 587 62.54 -2.75 -6.73
C LEU A 587 63.63 -2.52 -7.80
N GLU A 588 63.31 -1.82 -8.90
CA GLU A 588 64.26 -1.53 -9.99
C GLU A 588 65.51 -0.82 -9.46
N LYS A 589 65.36 0.17 -8.57
CA LYS A 589 66.49 0.90 -7.99
C LYS A 589 67.47 -0.03 -7.26
N VAL A 590 66.96 -0.97 -6.47
CA VAL A 590 67.77 -1.91 -5.68
C VAL A 590 68.41 -2.97 -6.58
N VAL A 591 67.63 -3.55 -7.51
CA VAL A 591 68.11 -4.56 -8.45
C VAL A 591 69.18 -3.98 -9.38
N LYS A 592 69.03 -2.72 -9.83
CA LYS A 592 70.01 -2.07 -10.72
C LYS A 592 71.37 -1.85 -10.05
N THR A 593 71.42 -1.62 -8.74
CA THR A 593 72.67 -1.42 -8.01
C THR A 593 73.46 -2.72 -7.86
N SER A 594 72.80 -3.86 -7.68
CA SER A 594 73.47 -5.14 -7.39
C SER A 594 73.49 -6.13 -8.57
N LEU A 595 72.61 -5.98 -9.55
CA LEU A 595 72.48 -6.84 -10.74
C LEU A 595 72.61 -6.03 -12.04
N ALA A 596 73.55 -5.08 -12.07
CA ALA A 596 73.77 -4.23 -13.25
C ALA A 596 74.09 -5.04 -14.54
N HIS A 597 74.65 -6.24 -14.39
CA HIS A 597 75.00 -7.13 -15.51
C HIS A 597 73.82 -8.00 -16.01
N GLU A 598 72.71 -8.07 -15.27
CA GLU A 598 71.50 -8.83 -15.64
C GLU A 598 70.55 -7.98 -16.51
N THR A 599 71.00 -7.64 -17.71
CA THR A 599 70.28 -6.74 -18.62
C THR A 599 68.90 -7.27 -19.01
N ALA A 600 68.73 -8.58 -19.17
CA ALA A 600 67.45 -9.20 -19.50
C ALA A 600 66.41 -9.04 -18.38
N LEU A 601 66.82 -9.19 -17.12
CA LEU A 601 65.94 -9.02 -15.95
C LEU A 601 65.56 -7.54 -15.77
N LEU A 602 66.54 -6.63 -15.88
CA LEU A 602 66.29 -5.18 -15.80
C LEU A 602 65.35 -4.69 -16.92
N GLN A 603 65.47 -5.21 -18.14
CA GLN A 603 64.54 -4.91 -19.23
C GLN A 603 63.13 -5.43 -18.92
N ALA A 604 63.00 -6.62 -18.34
CA ALA A 604 61.69 -7.17 -17.98
C ALA A 604 61.01 -6.35 -16.86
N ILE A 605 61.76 -5.93 -15.83
CA ILE A 605 61.28 -5.02 -14.77
C ILE A 605 60.89 -3.66 -15.36
N ALA A 606 61.72 -3.10 -16.25
CA ALA A 606 61.40 -1.83 -16.90
C ALA A 606 60.12 -1.88 -17.74
N ARG A 607 59.85 -3.02 -18.41
CA ARG A 607 58.59 -3.26 -19.14
C ARG A 607 57.39 -3.29 -18.20
N LEU A 608 57.48 -3.98 -17.07
CA LEU A 608 56.41 -4.01 -16.06
C LEU A 608 56.15 -2.63 -15.46
N ARG A 609 57.20 -1.86 -15.17
CA ARG A 609 57.09 -0.46 -14.73
C ARG A 609 56.40 0.44 -15.75
N SER A 610 56.58 0.18 -17.04
CA SER A 610 55.90 0.94 -18.11
C SER A 610 54.47 0.49 -18.38
N ALA A 611 54.07 -0.69 -17.90
CA ALA A 611 52.75 -1.26 -18.15
C ALA A 611 51.75 -0.74 -17.11
N ASN A 612 51.10 0.38 -17.42
CA ASN A 612 50.11 0.99 -16.53
C ASN A 612 48.83 0.15 -16.47
N PRO A 613 48.44 -0.40 -15.31
CA PRO A 613 47.21 -1.18 -15.19
C PRO A 613 45.94 -0.35 -15.48
N ALA A 614 45.97 0.97 -15.27
CA ALA A 614 44.83 1.85 -15.54
C ALA A 614 44.48 2.00 -17.04
N GLU A 615 45.39 1.64 -17.94
CA GLU A 615 45.16 1.68 -19.40
C GLU A 615 44.58 0.37 -19.95
N MET A 616 44.44 -0.66 -19.10
CA MET A 616 43.94 -1.98 -19.48
C MET A 616 42.41 -2.00 -19.41
N ASN A 617 41.79 -2.19 -20.57
CA ASN A 617 40.33 -2.19 -20.70
C ASN A 617 39.72 -3.60 -20.82
N SER A 618 40.56 -4.63 -20.84
CA SER A 618 40.11 -6.03 -20.92
C SER A 618 40.77 -6.93 -19.87
N VAL A 619 40.01 -7.91 -19.40
CA VAL A 619 40.49 -8.95 -18.47
C VAL A 619 41.69 -9.71 -19.04
N GLU A 620 41.74 -9.90 -20.36
CA GLU A 620 42.85 -10.56 -21.05
C GLU A 620 44.17 -9.76 -20.97
N GLN A 621 44.09 -8.43 -20.99
CA GLN A 621 45.27 -7.57 -20.82
C GLN A 621 45.81 -7.68 -19.39
N VAL A 622 44.91 -7.71 -18.41
CA VAL A 622 45.25 -7.89 -16.99
C VAL A 622 45.90 -9.26 -16.76
N ASP A 623 45.37 -10.35 -17.36
CA ASP A 623 45.97 -11.69 -17.24
C ASP A 623 47.38 -11.77 -17.85
N LYS A 624 47.61 -11.08 -18.97
CA LYS A 624 48.95 -10.98 -19.57
C LYS A 624 49.92 -10.20 -18.67
N LEU A 625 49.45 -9.14 -18.01
CA LEU A 625 50.26 -8.40 -17.05
C LEU A 625 50.65 -9.29 -15.87
N LEU A 626 49.68 -9.94 -15.23
CA LEU A 626 49.91 -10.79 -14.06
C LEU A 626 50.83 -11.98 -14.36
N SER A 627 50.68 -12.60 -15.54
CA SER A 627 51.60 -13.68 -15.95
C SER A 627 53.02 -13.18 -16.18
N ALA A 628 53.19 -11.98 -16.75
CA ALA A 628 54.50 -11.34 -16.89
C ALA A 628 55.10 -10.95 -15.53
N GLU A 629 54.31 -10.39 -14.61
CA GLU A 629 54.72 -10.10 -13.23
C GLU A 629 55.22 -11.36 -12.51
N LYS A 630 54.45 -12.45 -12.60
CA LYS A 630 54.79 -13.74 -12.01
C LYS A 630 56.10 -14.30 -12.60
N GLN A 631 56.28 -14.22 -13.91
CA GLN A 631 57.49 -14.68 -14.58
C GLN A 631 58.74 -13.89 -14.15
N VAL A 632 58.64 -12.57 -14.03
CA VAL A 632 59.75 -11.73 -13.56
C VAL A 632 60.06 -12.02 -12.10
N THR A 633 59.03 -12.17 -11.26
CA THR A 633 59.17 -12.45 -9.83
C THR A 633 59.84 -13.81 -9.59
N THR A 634 59.46 -14.87 -10.32
CA THR A 634 60.12 -16.19 -10.21
C THR A 634 61.56 -16.16 -10.72
N THR A 635 61.83 -15.42 -11.80
CA THR A 635 63.19 -15.26 -12.34
C THR A 635 64.09 -14.51 -11.35
N LEU A 636 63.57 -13.46 -10.70
CA LEU A 636 64.27 -12.71 -9.66
C LEU A 636 64.61 -13.62 -8.47
N LEU A 637 63.66 -14.43 -8.00
CA LEU A 637 63.84 -15.38 -6.89
C LEU A 637 64.95 -16.40 -7.19
N ALA A 638 64.95 -16.96 -8.40
CA ALA A 638 65.99 -17.89 -8.85
C ALA A 638 67.39 -17.24 -8.93
N ARG A 639 67.46 -15.93 -9.22
CA ARG A 639 68.73 -15.19 -9.32
C ARG A 639 69.26 -14.74 -7.96
N ILE A 640 68.38 -14.39 -7.01
CA ILE A 640 68.76 -13.91 -5.67
C ILE A 640 69.65 -14.93 -4.92
N GLU A 641 69.46 -16.23 -5.12
CA GLU A 641 70.29 -17.27 -4.50
C GLU A 641 71.78 -17.16 -4.85
N GLY A 642 72.12 -16.59 -6.02
CA GLY A 642 73.50 -16.35 -6.44
C GLY A 642 74.12 -15.06 -5.89
N TYR A 643 73.35 -14.21 -5.21
CA TYR A 643 73.77 -12.86 -4.78
C TYR A 643 73.42 -12.62 -3.30
N PRO A 644 74.33 -12.94 -2.36
CA PRO A 644 74.09 -12.83 -0.91
C PRO A 644 73.65 -11.43 -0.45
N ASP A 645 74.17 -10.38 -1.08
CA ASP A 645 73.84 -8.98 -0.76
C ASP A 645 72.37 -8.64 -1.04
N LEU A 646 71.77 -9.29 -2.03
CA LEU A 646 70.35 -9.13 -2.36
C LEU A 646 69.45 -10.02 -1.51
N LYS A 647 69.93 -11.21 -1.16
CA LYS A 647 69.22 -12.14 -0.28
C LYS A 647 68.91 -11.53 1.09
N ASN A 648 69.83 -10.72 1.61
CA ASN A 648 69.67 -10.03 2.89
C ASN A 648 69.08 -8.61 2.75
N ASN A 649 68.64 -8.20 1.55
CA ASN A 649 68.10 -6.88 1.34
C ASN A 649 66.64 -6.79 1.81
N THR A 650 66.38 -5.95 2.81
CA THR A 650 65.05 -5.76 3.40
C THR A 650 64.00 -5.27 2.40
N VAL A 651 64.38 -4.52 1.37
CA VAL A 651 63.46 -4.02 0.33
C VAL A 651 62.98 -5.16 -0.57
N ILE A 652 63.88 -6.09 -0.91
CA ILE A 652 63.55 -7.27 -1.73
C ILE A 652 62.68 -8.23 -0.94
N SER A 653 63.03 -8.54 0.30
CA SER A 653 62.19 -9.39 1.16
C SER A 653 60.78 -8.82 1.27
N LYS A 654 60.65 -7.53 1.62
CA LYS A 654 59.35 -6.85 1.71
C LYS A 654 58.59 -6.83 0.39
N PHE A 655 59.26 -6.63 -0.74
CA PHE A 655 58.63 -6.70 -2.06
C PHE A 655 58.03 -8.09 -2.30
N MET A 656 58.80 -9.15 -2.03
CA MET A 656 58.35 -10.53 -2.22
C MET A 656 57.17 -10.87 -1.31
N ASP A 657 57.22 -10.43 -0.04
CA ASP A 657 56.15 -10.62 0.92
C ASP A 657 54.85 -9.93 0.45
N ILE A 658 54.91 -8.64 0.11
CA ILE A 658 53.75 -7.87 -0.38
C ILE A 658 53.23 -8.46 -1.69
N MET A 659 54.10 -8.90 -2.59
CA MET A 659 53.69 -9.48 -3.88
C MET A 659 52.97 -10.82 -3.69
N SER A 660 53.44 -11.66 -2.78
CA SER A 660 52.78 -12.92 -2.43
C SER A 660 51.45 -12.69 -1.73
N GLU A 661 51.38 -11.75 -0.79
CA GLU A 661 50.16 -11.39 -0.06
C GLU A 661 49.09 -10.82 -1.00
N THR A 662 49.48 -9.86 -1.85
CA THR A 662 48.56 -9.26 -2.83
C THR A 662 48.12 -10.25 -3.91
N GLU A 663 48.90 -11.29 -4.24
CA GLU A 663 48.48 -12.33 -5.19
C GLU A 663 47.32 -13.16 -4.65
N ASN A 664 47.43 -13.61 -3.39
CA ASN A 664 46.36 -14.34 -2.72
C ASN A 664 45.10 -13.46 -2.61
N TYR A 665 45.28 -12.20 -2.24
CA TYR A 665 44.17 -11.25 -2.15
C TYR A 665 43.51 -10.96 -3.50
N LEU A 666 44.31 -10.77 -4.55
CA LEU A 666 43.84 -10.54 -5.91
C LEU A 666 43.03 -11.75 -6.42
N ALA A 667 43.48 -12.98 -6.13
CA ALA A 667 42.72 -14.18 -6.48
C ALA A 667 41.32 -14.19 -5.84
N LEU A 668 41.23 -13.77 -4.57
CA LEU A 668 39.97 -13.67 -3.85
C LEU A 668 39.05 -12.57 -4.40
N LEU A 669 39.58 -11.38 -4.69
CA LEU A 669 38.82 -10.29 -5.31
C LEU A 669 38.30 -10.67 -6.71
N ARG A 670 39.10 -11.37 -7.51
CA ARG A 670 38.71 -11.85 -8.84
C ARG A 670 37.58 -12.88 -8.78
N SER A 671 37.67 -13.83 -7.84
CA SER A 671 36.60 -14.80 -7.61
C SER A 671 35.29 -14.09 -7.22
N SER A 672 35.36 -13.14 -6.26
CA SER A 672 34.21 -12.31 -5.85
C SER A 672 33.61 -11.47 -6.99
N HIS A 673 34.45 -10.88 -7.86
CA HIS A 673 33.99 -10.14 -9.04
C HIS A 673 33.25 -11.07 -10.02
N THR A 674 33.80 -12.24 -10.34
CA THR A 674 33.15 -13.23 -11.21
C THR A 674 31.81 -13.68 -10.66
N GLU A 675 31.73 -13.96 -9.35
CA GLU A 675 30.47 -14.31 -8.69
C GLU A 675 29.45 -13.16 -8.77
N SER A 676 29.87 -11.93 -8.49
CA SER A 676 29.00 -10.75 -8.56
C SER A 676 28.45 -10.52 -9.97
N VAL A 677 29.28 -10.72 -11.00
CA VAL A 677 28.86 -10.66 -12.41
C VAL A 677 27.85 -11.77 -12.74
N MET A 678 28.09 -13.00 -12.27
CA MET A 678 27.17 -14.11 -12.46
C MET A 678 25.80 -13.80 -11.85
N ILE A 679 25.75 -13.40 -10.58
CA ILE A 679 24.51 -13.06 -9.87
C ILE A 679 23.76 -11.95 -10.60
N TYR A 680 24.45 -10.88 -11.00
CA TYR A 680 23.85 -9.78 -11.76
C TYR A 680 23.29 -10.25 -13.11
N ASN A 681 24.08 -11.00 -13.90
CA ASN A 681 23.68 -11.48 -15.22
C ASN A 681 22.48 -12.44 -15.14
N THR A 682 22.49 -13.37 -14.18
CA THR A 682 21.36 -14.27 -13.90
C THR A 682 20.12 -13.48 -13.51
N ARG A 683 20.27 -12.42 -12.69
CA ARG A 683 19.14 -11.60 -12.24
C ARG A 683 18.46 -10.88 -13.40
N ILE A 684 19.23 -10.20 -14.26
CA ILE A 684 18.66 -9.47 -15.42
C ILE A 684 18.07 -10.39 -16.50
N GLN A 685 18.37 -11.70 -16.44
CA GLN A 685 17.81 -12.72 -17.33
C GLN A 685 16.57 -13.43 -16.75
N SER A 686 16.31 -13.29 -15.44
CA SER A 686 15.22 -13.98 -14.74
C SER A 686 13.91 -13.18 -14.79
N PHE A 687 12.77 -13.85 -14.88
CA PHE A 687 11.46 -13.19 -14.76
C PHE A 687 11.15 -12.88 -13.28
N PRO A 688 10.63 -11.68 -12.93
CA PRO A 688 10.15 -10.60 -13.80
C PRO A 688 11.19 -9.54 -14.21
N ASP A 689 12.38 -9.56 -13.61
CA ASP A 689 13.46 -8.57 -13.79
C ASP A 689 13.87 -8.40 -15.26
N LEU A 690 13.73 -9.45 -16.08
CA LEU A 690 13.93 -9.42 -17.53
C LEU A 690 13.15 -8.29 -18.23
N ILE A 691 11.92 -7.99 -17.79
CA ILE A 691 11.08 -6.93 -18.38
C ILE A 691 11.71 -5.56 -18.09
N LEU A 692 12.09 -5.33 -16.83
CA LEU A 692 12.73 -4.09 -16.39
C LEU A 692 14.12 -3.93 -17.03
N ALA A 693 14.88 -5.03 -17.11
CA ALA A 693 16.19 -5.06 -17.75
C ALA A 693 16.13 -4.59 -19.20
N LYS A 694 15.17 -5.09 -19.98
CA LYS A 694 14.93 -4.66 -21.36
C LYS A 694 14.43 -3.23 -21.46
N LEU A 695 13.48 -2.82 -20.61
CA LEU A 695 12.88 -1.49 -20.64
C LEU A 695 13.92 -0.39 -20.33
N PHE A 696 14.76 -0.61 -19.33
CA PHE A 696 15.79 0.34 -18.87
C PHE A 696 17.18 0.09 -19.47
N ARG A 697 17.32 -0.85 -20.40
CA ARG A 697 18.56 -1.17 -21.14
C ARG A 697 19.74 -1.59 -20.24
N PHE A 698 19.46 -2.35 -19.18
CA PHE A 698 20.51 -2.99 -18.38
C PHE A 698 21.27 -4.00 -19.25
N ARG A 699 22.59 -3.86 -19.32
CA ARG A 699 23.47 -4.73 -20.12
C ARG A 699 24.17 -5.73 -19.22
N GLN A 700 24.49 -6.90 -19.79
CA GLN A 700 25.31 -7.91 -19.14
C GLN A 700 26.74 -7.42 -19.01
N PHE A 701 27.40 -7.79 -17.91
CA PHE A 701 28.85 -7.69 -17.81
C PHE A 701 29.49 -8.93 -18.43
N THR A 702 30.65 -8.77 -19.07
CA THR A 702 31.44 -9.87 -19.62
C THR A 702 32.13 -10.63 -18.47
N SER A 703 31.71 -11.87 -18.20
CA SER A 703 32.44 -12.79 -17.31
C SER A 703 33.46 -13.62 -18.12
N ASN A 704 34.71 -13.68 -17.70
CA ASN A 704 35.71 -14.54 -18.33
C ASN A 704 35.69 -15.94 -17.67
N PRO A 705 35.48 -17.06 -18.39
CA PRO A 705 35.35 -18.40 -17.81
C PRO A 705 36.66 -19.00 -17.26
N ALA A 706 37.82 -18.34 -17.42
CA ALA A 706 39.13 -18.90 -17.06
C ALA A 706 39.37 -19.14 -15.55
N THR A 707 38.44 -18.72 -14.67
CA THR A 707 38.50 -18.98 -13.21
C THR A 707 37.48 -20.00 -12.71
N SER A 708 36.57 -20.53 -13.55
CA SER A 708 35.51 -21.44 -13.10
C SER A 708 35.91 -22.92 -12.99
N THR A 709 37.18 -23.27 -13.23
CA THR A 709 37.67 -24.67 -13.28
C THR A 709 38.43 -25.12 -12.02
N ARG A 710 38.11 -24.55 -10.84
CA ARG A 710 38.43 -25.19 -9.55
C ARG A 710 37.15 -25.47 -8.78
N ASP A 711 36.66 -26.70 -8.93
CA ASP A 711 35.70 -27.42 -8.10
C ASP A 711 34.61 -26.60 -7.39
N HIS A 712 33.55 -26.27 -8.11
CA HIS A 712 32.22 -26.08 -7.51
C HIS A 712 31.33 -27.25 -7.93
N GLN A 713 31.57 -28.40 -7.32
CA GLN A 713 30.59 -29.48 -7.32
C GLN A 713 29.46 -29.02 -6.40
N LEU A 714 28.35 -28.55 -6.99
CA LEU A 714 27.12 -28.23 -6.26
C LEU A 714 26.74 -29.44 -5.39
N PRO A 715 26.45 -29.28 -4.09
CA PRO A 715 25.96 -30.40 -3.30
C PRO A 715 24.63 -30.90 -3.91
N PRO A 716 24.36 -32.23 -3.87
CA PRO A 716 23.06 -32.74 -4.27
C PRO A 716 21.98 -32.04 -3.45
N LYS A 717 20.92 -31.59 -4.14
CA LYS A 717 19.70 -31.11 -3.50
C LYS A 717 19.27 -32.16 -2.47
N TRP A 718 19.17 -31.75 -1.21
CA TRP A 718 18.58 -32.57 -0.18
C TRP A 718 17.12 -32.80 -0.59
N SER A 719 16.78 -34.06 -0.87
CA SER A 719 15.40 -34.51 -0.94
C SER A 719 14.89 -34.72 0.48
N ASP A 720 13.70 -34.15 0.70
CA ASP A 720 12.73 -34.27 1.80
C ASP A 720 12.94 -33.42 3.07
#